data_AF-A0A0D6ENG2-F1
#
_entry.id   AF-A0A0D6ENG2-F1
#
_cell.length_a   1.000
_cell.length_b   1.000
_cell.length_c   1.000
_cell.angle_alpha   90.00
_cell.angle_beta   90.00
_cell.angle_gamma   90.00
#
_symmetry.space_group_name_H-M   'P 1'
#
loop_
_entity.id
_entity.type
_entity.pdbx_description
1 polymer ?
#
loop_
_entity_poly.entity_id
_entity_poly.type
_entity_poly.pdbx_seq_one_letter_code
_entity_poly.pdbx_strand_id
1 'polypeptide(L)'
;MLNGKNMRSGTGTSTPVHTATTRPLVLLQPTTQTRISINVPSTSQEWIAAEVARDTFQDWIHEANKHGHLVGFDAAEVDDESEGDAEDEKELVLTAYFISHVAGMLPFPATATSPATAAVLLAAFTHFNSAYLSGTDIHTLGASLPAPVRALIISSFFVAKSKLEAEGFGKVLPKAAGSALLKKVDAKEAELYALFGGQGMNEVYFDELQTLYDLYAPLLTPFLARASEHLVSLSAAESATLLFDKSLDALAWLQNPSTRPDVSYLASCAVSLPLIGLTQLAQYVVYGKGSSLGPAELGAKFQGATGHSQGIISACVIAKEYPAAKDDGSDAWEPFYEQALAGLTVLFQTGLQGTLAFPPLAIAPGLVSSSVENGEGTPTAMLAVTGLELKTLEKKIAEVNGHVKSEGRDETVSVSLHNGAKAFVVTGNPKDLVGLAEALRKNRAPSGKDQSKIPYSKRLPVFSMRFLPINVPYHSHLLQGATEKAVAAIGSSDASFWSPSALSCAVYNTEDGSDLRQLSSGEALLTSIFAQIFTSPIYWATKATNFPATATHAIDFGTGGSSGIGSLCARNWEGRGIRSIMLGNRGEGVGAGKEAWGSKVIDEDKWTEKFRPRLVRTSDGKIHIDTPFSRLLSKPPLMVAGMTPTTVKAGFVSAVLKAGYHVELAGGGHYNEKAVRAKVAEIQKLVNKPGVGITLNCLYINQRQWTFQLPLWQQMKKEGLPVEGLCVAAGIPSTEKAKEIIDGLRDAGIKHVVNIASSNPDFPIILQWTGGRAGGHHSCEDFHAPILSTYASIRQHPNIKLVGGSGFGDAEGTYPYLSGEWSEKYGVARMPFDGFLFASWVMVAKEAHTSESVKQLIVDAPGVDDDKWFVITYEKPTGGIMTVNSELGEPIHKVATRGVKLWAEFDKKVFSLPKEKQVAWLADNKKYVIDRLNADFQKPWFPAKADGTACDLADMTYAEVNARLVRLMYVAHEKRWIDPSLRNLVGDWIRRVEERLSNVNASGLKVSALQSYTELNEPDAFLRKFLLQYPEAQDQILASADVSYFLAIAQRPGQKPVPFIPVLDASFAIWFKKDSLWQAEDIEAVFDQDPQRVCILQGPVAVKHCTSTRQPIADMLGNIETSLAKKILDEYYGGDESSIPSIDYLAPSPSPADPTLLARSHITHAVESTSAGGEKHIYTINGVLPPTGDWLDTLAGPKLGWLQAFLSNVSIQHGDQSIPNPVKRVLAPRHGQRVELSLNKDGQPLKLDVFGGL
;
A
#
# COMPACT_ATOMS: atom_id res chain seq x y z
N MET A 1 57.61 4.71 -74.63
CA MET A 1 56.81 4.82 -75.88
C MET A 1 55.36 4.56 -75.49
N LEU A 2 54.54 5.61 -75.28
CA LEU A 2 53.57 6.19 -76.25
C LEU A 2 52.60 5.11 -76.77
N ASN A 3 51.28 5.15 -76.59
CA ASN A 3 50.32 6.27 -76.64
C ASN A 3 49.01 5.93 -75.90
N GLY A 4 48.32 6.94 -75.37
CA GLY A 4 46.92 6.84 -74.90
C GLY A 4 46.30 8.20 -74.64
N LYS A 5 45.38 8.63 -75.51
CA LYS A 5 44.55 9.84 -75.42
C LYS A 5 43.26 9.51 -74.64
N ASN A 6 42.92 10.30 -73.61
CA ASN A 6 41.75 11.20 -73.60
C ASN A 6 41.30 11.65 -72.19
N MET A 7 41.06 12.96 -72.12
CA MET A 7 40.26 13.76 -71.16
C MET A 7 40.70 13.85 -69.69
N ARG A 8 41.36 14.99 -69.39
CA ARG A 8 41.73 15.46 -68.05
C ARG A 8 40.63 16.32 -67.44
N SER A 9 40.43 16.08 -66.15
CA SER A 9 39.64 16.79 -65.15
C SER A 9 39.82 18.31 -65.15
N GLY A 10 38.70 19.05 -65.22
CA GLY A 10 38.62 20.44 -64.81
C GLY A 10 38.40 20.52 -63.30
N THR A 11 39.36 21.10 -62.60
CA THR A 11 39.30 21.48 -61.19
C THR A 11 38.26 22.58 -60.98
N GLY A 12 37.12 22.23 -60.40
CA GLY A 12 36.11 23.16 -59.88
C GLY A 12 36.50 23.62 -58.48
N THR A 13 37.01 24.84 -58.42
CA THR A 13 37.17 25.75 -57.28
C THR A 13 36.38 25.41 -56.01
N SER A 14 37.11 25.33 -54.89
CA SER A 14 36.61 25.47 -53.53
C SER A 14 35.78 26.76 -53.39
N THR A 15 34.47 26.62 -53.19
CA THR A 15 33.64 27.70 -52.68
C THR A 15 34.02 27.95 -51.22
N PRO A 16 34.33 29.18 -50.80
CA PRO A 16 34.61 29.48 -49.40
C PRO A 16 33.34 29.21 -48.58
N VAL A 17 33.49 28.54 -47.43
CA VAL A 17 32.46 28.50 -46.40
C VAL A 17 32.29 29.94 -45.90
N HIS A 18 31.24 30.62 -46.35
CA HIS A 18 30.78 31.83 -45.70
C HIS A 18 30.32 31.45 -44.30
N THR A 19 31.03 31.92 -43.26
CA THR A 19 30.48 32.04 -41.92
C THR A 19 29.25 32.94 -42.02
N ALA A 20 28.05 32.35 -42.01
CA ALA A 20 26.81 33.11 -41.99
C ALA A 20 26.79 33.97 -40.73
N THR A 21 26.89 35.29 -40.88
CA THR A 21 26.60 36.23 -39.80
C THR A 21 25.15 36.02 -39.37
N THR A 22 24.89 35.82 -38.09
CA THR A 22 23.53 35.80 -37.53
C THR A 22 23.20 37.17 -36.93
N ARG A 23 21.92 37.51 -36.85
CA ARG A 23 21.43 38.73 -36.19
C ARG A 23 20.30 38.37 -35.20
N PRO A 24 20.22 39.04 -34.03
CA PRO A 24 19.18 38.78 -33.06
C PRO A 24 17.84 39.38 -33.53
N LEU A 25 16.83 38.53 -33.68
CA LEU A 25 15.43 38.89 -33.85
C LEU A 25 14.78 38.94 -32.47
N VAL A 26 14.38 40.12 -32.04
CA VAL A 26 13.76 40.35 -30.73
C VAL A 26 12.24 40.28 -30.87
N LEU A 27 11.60 39.49 -30.02
CA LEU A 27 10.14 39.38 -29.91
C LEU A 27 9.72 39.88 -28.53
N LEU A 28 8.61 40.61 -28.46
CA LEU A 28 8.07 41.20 -27.23
C LEU A 28 6.60 40.83 -27.09
N GLN A 29 6.17 40.42 -25.90
CA GLN A 29 4.76 40.33 -25.55
C GLN A 29 4.33 41.68 -24.91
N PRO A 30 3.33 42.40 -25.46
CA PRO A 30 3.03 43.78 -25.04
C PRO A 30 2.49 43.98 -23.61
N THR A 31 1.79 42.99 -23.04
CA THR A 31 1.12 43.05 -21.74
C THR A 31 2.01 42.56 -20.60
N THR A 32 2.69 41.43 -20.77
CA THR A 32 3.59 40.84 -19.77
C THR A 32 5.01 41.38 -19.87
N GLN A 33 5.34 42.12 -20.94
CA GLN A 33 6.68 42.62 -21.25
C GLN A 33 7.74 41.50 -21.42
N THR A 34 7.30 40.25 -21.59
CA THR A 34 8.18 39.10 -21.84
C THR A 34 8.92 39.27 -23.16
N ARG A 35 10.24 39.03 -23.15
CA ARG A 35 11.11 39.28 -24.30
C ARG A 35 12.01 38.08 -24.59
N ILE A 36 11.98 37.61 -25.83
CA ILE A 36 12.92 36.57 -26.31
C ILE A 36 13.78 37.10 -27.47
N SER A 37 14.97 36.54 -27.63
CA SER A 37 15.93 36.92 -28.67
C SER A 37 16.42 35.69 -29.43
N ILE A 38 16.00 35.57 -30.70
CA ILE A 38 16.31 34.43 -31.56
C ILE A 38 17.36 34.84 -32.59
N ASN A 39 18.47 34.11 -32.68
CA ASN A 39 19.50 34.38 -33.69
C ASN A 39 19.11 33.78 -35.05
N VAL A 40 18.87 34.63 -36.05
CA VAL A 40 18.50 34.25 -37.43
C VAL A 40 19.61 34.59 -38.44
N PRO A 41 19.70 33.90 -39.58
CA PRO A 41 20.65 34.23 -40.65
C PRO A 41 20.48 35.68 -41.14
N SER A 42 21.59 36.40 -41.36
CA SER A 42 21.59 37.82 -41.78
C SER A 42 21.79 38.06 -43.27
N THR A 43 21.70 37.01 -44.08
CA THR A 43 21.61 37.11 -45.54
C THR A 43 20.35 37.88 -45.94
N SER A 44 20.39 38.59 -47.07
CA SER A 44 19.39 39.62 -47.37
C SER A 44 17.95 39.10 -47.48
N GLN A 45 17.74 37.86 -47.95
CA GLN A 45 16.40 37.31 -48.11
C GLN A 45 15.84 36.75 -46.78
N GLU A 46 16.67 36.05 -46.00
CA GLU A 46 16.33 35.46 -44.71
C GLU A 46 16.07 36.53 -43.64
N TRP A 47 16.85 37.62 -43.63
CA TRP A 47 16.60 38.72 -42.70
C TRP A 47 15.30 39.46 -43.02
N ILE A 48 15.00 39.69 -44.31
CA ILE A 48 13.70 40.28 -44.72
C ILE A 48 12.55 39.36 -44.28
N ALA A 49 12.67 38.04 -44.48
CA ALA A 49 11.67 37.09 -44.01
C ALA A 49 11.50 37.10 -42.48
N ALA A 50 12.59 37.26 -41.73
CA ALA A 50 12.57 37.35 -40.27
C ALA A 50 11.85 38.63 -39.78
N GLU A 51 12.09 39.77 -40.44
CA GLU A 51 11.40 41.03 -40.12
C GLU A 51 9.91 40.94 -40.41
N VAL A 52 9.53 40.38 -41.57
CA VAL A 52 8.11 40.16 -41.92
C VAL A 52 7.44 39.19 -40.93
N ALA A 53 8.12 38.09 -40.56
CA ALA A 53 7.62 37.14 -39.58
C ALA A 53 7.41 37.79 -38.21
N ARG A 54 8.35 38.63 -37.74
CA ARG A 54 8.21 39.40 -36.50
C ARG A 54 7.03 40.36 -36.57
N ASP A 55 6.94 41.17 -37.62
CA ASP A 55 5.94 42.24 -37.68
C ASP A 55 4.52 41.65 -37.78
N THR A 56 4.32 40.63 -38.61
CA THR A 56 3.03 39.91 -38.69
C THR A 56 2.68 39.17 -37.40
N PHE A 57 3.69 38.62 -36.70
CA PHE A 57 3.48 38.00 -35.38
C PHE A 57 3.08 39.02 -34.32
N GLN A 58 3.69 40.21 -34.33
CA GLN A 58 3.37 41.31 -33.41
C GLN A 58 1.94 41.82 -33.62
N ASP A 59 1.49 41.95 -34.87
CA ASP A 59 0.10 42.29 -35.18
C ASP A 59 -0.87 41.21 -34.69
N TRP A 60 -0.56 39.95 -35.00
CA TRP A 60 -1.38 38.80 -34.58
C TRP A 60 -1.48 38.66 -33.06
N ILE A 61 -0.35 38.71 -32.34
CA ILE A 61 -0.37 38.53 -30.88
C ILE A 61 -1.07 39.69 -30.18
N HIS A 62 -0.97 40.91 -30.72
CA HIS A 62 -1.70 42.08 -30.22
C HIS A 62 -3.21 41.93 -30.40
N GLU A 63 -3.66 41.40 -31.54
CA GLU A 63 -5.07 41.12 -31.81
C GLU A 63 -5.60 39.97 -30.94
N ALA A 64 -4.86 38.86 -30.83
CA ALA A 64 -5.24 37.70 -30.01
C ALA A 64 -5.38 38.06 -28.52
N ASN A 65 -4.50 38.94 -28.04
CA ASN A 65 -4.53 39.44 -26.66
C ASN A 65 -5.78 40.29 -26.36
N LYS A 66 -6.25 41.12 -27.32
CA LYS A 66 -7.47 41.92 -27.15
C LYS A 66 -8.74 41.09 -26.99
N HIS A 67 -8.77 39.91 -27.59
CA HIS A 67 -9.93 39.01 -27.59
C HIS A 67 -9.87 37.96 -26.47
N GLY A 68 -8.83 37.97 -25.62
CA GLY A 68 -8.67 37.03 -24.51
C GLY A 68 -8.41 35.58 -24.96
N HIS A 69 -7.74 35.40 -26.11
CA HIS A 69 -7.51 34.08 -26.71
C HIS A 69 -6.11 33.51 -26.46
N LEU A 70 -5.27 34.19 -25.67
CA LEU A 70 -3.92 33.73 -25.37
C LEU A 70 -3.89 32.86 -24.12
N VAL A 71 -3.24 31.71 -24.23
CA VAL A 71 -3.01 30.75 -23.15
C VAL A 71 -1.61 30.97 -22.59
N GLY A 72 -1.46 30.95 -21.26
CA GLY A 72 -0.14 30.98 -20.61
C GLY A 72 0.43 32.38 -20.31
N PHE A 73 -0.36 33.44 -20.46
CA PHE A 73 0.03 34.82 -20.10
C PHE A 73 -0.82 35.43 -18.96
N ASP A 74 -1.72 34.66 -18.34
CA ASP A 74 -2.52 35.10 -17.20
C ASP A 74 -1.67 35.24 -15.93
N ALA A 75 -2.02 36.20 -15.06
CA ALA A 75 -1.32 36.41 -13.80
C ALA A 75 -1.66 35.30 -12.79
N ALA A 76 -0.68 34.45 -12.46
CA ALA A 76 -0.76 33.64 -11.25
C ALA A 76 -0.67 34.57 -10.02
N GLU A 77 -1.39 34.27 -8.94
CA GLU A 77 -1.08 34.84 -7.62
C GLU A 77 0.25 34.21 -7.18
N VAL A 78 1.34 34.99 -7.20
CA VAL A 78 2.72 34.51 -6.99
C VAL A 78 3.13 34.79 -5.54
N ASP A 79 3.60 33.77 -4.82
CA ASP A 79 4.40 33.93 -3.60
C ASP A 79 5.84 34.31 -4.01
N ASP A 80 6.49 35.24 -3.28
CA ASP A 80 7.79 35.87 -3.59
C ASP A 80 8.95 34.92 -3.97
N GLU A 81 8.86 33.60 -3.73
CA GLU A 81 9.87 32.60 -4.09
C GLU A 81 9.71 32.02 -5.52
N SER A 82 8.65 32.33 -6.26
CA SER A 82 8.27 31.69 -7.55
C SER A 82 8.27 32.62 -8.77
N GLU A 83 8.75 33.86 -8.64
CA GLU A 83 8.77 34.84 -9.75
C GLU A 83 9.65 34.40 -10.94
N GLY A 84 10.77 33.72 -10.70
CA GLY A 84 11.71 33.30 -11.76
C GLY A 84 11.15 32.21 -12.69
N ASP A 85 10.49 31.20 -12.11
CA ASP A 85 9.89 30.09 -12.88
C ASP A 85 8.73 30.58 -13.78
N ALA A 86 8.01 31.60 -13.32
CA ALA A 86 6.92 32.22 -14.07
C ALA A 86 7.41 33.08 -15.26
N GLU A 87 8.63 33.60 -15.21
CA GLU A 87 9.24 34.33 -16.33
C GLU A 87 9.71 33.36 -17.43
N ASP A 88 10.37 32.27 -17.04
CA ASP A 88 10.81 31.20 -17.95
C ASP A 88 9.63 30.53 -18.70
N GLU A 89 8.49 30.30 -18.01
CA GLU A 89 7.28 29.75 -18.66
C GLU A 89 6.72 30.70 -19.73
N LYS A 90 6.68 32.01 -19.45
CA LYS A 90 6.18 33.00 -20.43
C LYS A 90 7.08 33.10 -21.64
N GLU A 91 8.40 33.00 -21.48
CA GLU A 91 9.35 32.96 -22.61
C GLU A 91 9.14 31.71 -23.47
N LEU A 92 8.94 30.56 -22.84
CA LEU A 92 8.61 29.30 -23.52
C LEU A 92 7.32 29.43 -24.34
N VAL A 93 6.26 29.98 -23.73
CA VAL A 93 4.96 30.21 -24.39
C VAL A 93 5.10 31.17 -25.58
N LEU A 94 5.81 32.29 -25.40
CA LEU A 94 6.06 33.26 -26.48
C LEU A 94 6.82 32.63 -27.64
N THR A 95 7.83 31.80 -27.33
CA THR A 95 8.61 31.07 -28.35
C THR A 95 7.74 30.08 -29.12
N ALA A 96 6.87 29.32 -28.43
CA ALA A 96 5.96 28.37 -29.06
C ALA A 96 4.96 29.05 -30.01
N TYR A 97 4.34 30.15 -29.58
CA TYR A 97 3.46 30.95 -30.43
C TYR A 97 4.18 31.46 -31.67
N PHE A 98 5.40 31.98 -31.53
CA PHE A 98 6.18 32.47 -32.67
C PHE A 98 6.50 31.34 -33.65
N ILE A 99 6.97 30.20 -33.15
CA ILE A 99 7.27 29.03 -33.99
C ILE A 99 6.03 28.56 -34.76
N SER A 100 4.87 28.48 -34.10
CA SER A 100 3.61 28.12 -34.72
C SER A 100 3.17 29.12 -35.80
N HIS A 101 3.31 30.42 -35.52
CA HIS A 101 2.99 31.50 -36.47
C HIS A 101 3.86 31.41 -37.73
N VAL A 102 5.19 31.29 -37.58
CA VAL A 102 6.11 31.17 -38.73
C VAL A 102 5.84 29.89 -39.52
N ALA A 103 5.50 28.78 -38.85
CA ALA A 103 5.09 27.55 -39.51
C ALA A 103 3.79 27.73 -40.33
N GLY A 104 2.86 28.57 -39.87
CA GLY A 104 1.65 28.95 -40.59
C GLY A 104 1.91 29.81 -41.84
N MET A 105 3.03 30.54 -41.88
CA MET A 105 3.45 31.34 -43.05
C MET A 105 4.04 30.50 -44.20
N LEU A 106 4.24 29.19 -44.03
CA LEU A 106 4.72 28.27 -45.06
C LEU A 106 3.54 27.61 -45.80
N PRO A 107 3.07 28.14 -46.94
CA PRO A 107 1.95 27.59 -47.69
C PRO A 107 2.35 26.31 -48.43
N PHE A 108 1.34 25.51 -48.76
CA PHE A 108 1.45 24.47 -49.78
C PHE A 108 0.60 24.88 -51.00
N PRO A 109 1.15 24.92 -52.23
CA PRO A 109 2.54 24.62 -52.62
C PRO A 109 3.52 25.79 -52.37
N ALA A 110 4.81 25.48 -52.30
CA ALA A 110 5.89 26.41 -51.99
C ALA A 110 5.96 27.63 -52.93
N THR A 111 6.24 28.81 -52.38
CA THR A 111 6.44 30.06 -53.12
C THR A 111 7.93 30.44 -53.14
N ALA A 112 8.31 31.46 -53.93
CA ALA A 112 9.69 31.93 -54.02
C ALA A 112 10.28 32.42 -52.68
N THR A 113 9.44 32.75 -51.70
CA THR A 113 9.83 33.18 -50.34
C THR A 113 9.91 32.01 -49.34
N SER A 114 9.41 30.82 -49.67
CA SER A 114 9.38 29.65 -48.77
C SER A 114 10.76 29.25 -48.21
N PRO A 115 11.87 29.24 -48.99
CA PRO A 115 13.18 28.86 -48.45
C PRO A 115 13.68 29.81 -47.35
N ALA A 116 13.44 31.11 -47.50
CA ALA A 116 13.87 32.12 -46.54
C ALA A 116 13.03 32.04 -45.24
N THR A 117 11.72 31.85 -45.35
CA THR A 117 10.82 31.64 -44.19
C THR A 117 11.14 30.32 -43.46
N ALA A 118 11.47 29.25 -44.19
CA ALA A 118 11.86 27.98 -43.61
C ALA A 118 13.18 28.08 -42.83
N ALA A 119 14.14 28.89 -43.30
CA ALA A 119 15.37 29.19 -42.55
C ALA A 119 15.09 29.94 -41.23
N VAL A 120 14.10 30.84 -41.21
CA VAL A 120 13.64 31.53 -39.98
C VAL A 120 13.01 30.54 -39.00
N LEU A 121 12.14 29.65 -39.50
CA LEU A 121 11.54 28.60 -38.68
C LEU A 121 12.59 27.64 -38.11
N LEU A 122 13.59 27.26 -38.90
CA LEU A 122 14.69 26.40 -38.46
C LEU A 122 15.50 27.05 -37.33
N ALA A 123 15.79 28.35 -37.44
CA ALA A 123 16.49 29.10 -36.42
C ALA A 123 15.68 29.18 -35.11
N ALA A 124 14.37 29.47 -35.20
CA ALA A 124 13.48 29.49 -34.04
C ALA A 124 13.33 28.11 -33.39
N PHE A 125 13.14 27.05 -34.19
CA PHE A 125 13.06 25.67 -33.70
C PHE A 125 14.37 25.22 -33.04
N THR A 126 15.52 25.59 -33.61
CA THR A 126 16.83 25.29 -33.02
C THR A 126 17.01 26.01 -31.68
N HIS A 127 16.60 27.28 -31.59
CA HIS A 127 16.59 28.03 -30.34
C HIS A 127 15.73 27.32 -29.28
N PHE A 128 14.48 26.97 -29.61
CA PHE A 128 13.57 26.26 -28.71
C PHE A 128 14.16 24.95 -28.18
N ASN A 129 14.75 24.13 -29.05
CA ASN A 129 15.39 22.88 -28.63
C ASN A 129 16.59 23.13 -27.70
N SER A 130 17.43 24.13 -28.02
CA SER A 130 18.61 24.44 -27.21
C SER A 130 18.27 25.03 -25.84
N ALA A 131 17.25 25.89 -25.78
CA ALA A 131 16.83 26.58 -24.56
C ALA A 131 16.04 25.65 -23.63
N TYR A 132 15.13 24.84 -24.18
CA TYR A 132 14.12 24.15 -23.37
C TYR A 132 14.20 22.62 -23.40
N LEU A 133 14.91 22.01 -24.37
CA LEU A 133 14.94 20.54 -24.57
C LEU A 133 16.36 19.92 -24.47
N SER A 134 17.36 20.66 -23.99
CA SER A 134 18.76 20.19 -23.98
C SER A 134 19.01 18.94 -23.12
N GLY A 135 18.15 18.64 -22.14
CA GLY A 135 18.23 17.46 -21.27
C GLY A 135 16.91 16.70 -21.07
N THR A 136 15.86 17.06 -21.82
CA THR A 136 14.50 16.51 -21.66
C THR A 136 13.81 16.38 -23.01
N ASP A 137 12.73 15.60 -23.06
CA ASP A 137 11.88 15.52 -24.25
C ASP A 137 10.64 16.43 -24.12
N ILE A 138 9.98 16.71 -25.24
CA ILE A 138 8.82 17.61 -25.30
C ILE A 138 7.65 17.16 -24.43
N HIS A 139 7.46 15.85 -24.22
CA HIS A 139 6.39 15.32 -23.39
C HIS A 139 6.74 15.41 -21.91
N THR A 140 8.01 15.19 -21.53
CA THR A 140 8.47 15.41 -20.15
C THR A 140 8.45 16.88 -19.78
N LEU A 141 8.83 17.81 -20.69
CA LEU A 141 8.66 19.25 -20.48
C LEU A 141 7.17 19.62 -20.39
N GLY A 142 6.35 19.16 -21.35
CA GLY A 142 4.92 19.45 -21.34
C GLY A 142 4.23 18.97 -20.07
N ALA A 143 4.67 17.85 -19.52
CA ALA A 143 4.13 17.26 -18.30
C ALA A 143 4.25 18.13 -17.05
N SER A 144 5.25 19.03 -16.96
CA SER A 144 5.37 19.99 -15.85
C SER A 144 4.49 21.23 -16.04
N LEU A 145 3.83 21.37 -17.20
CA LEU A 145 3.03 22.55 -17.55
C LEU A 145 1.52 22.28 -17.37
N PRO A 146 0.72 23.32 -17.08
CA PRO A 146 -0.74 23.24 -17.08
C PRO A 146 -1.29 22.70 -18.40
N ALA A 147 -2.43 22.01 -18.38
CA ALA A 147 -2.94 21.30 -19.57
C ALA A 147 -3.12 22.17 -20.83
N PRO A 148 -3.64 23.41 -20.76
CA PRO A 148 -3.73 24.29 -21.93
C PRO A 148 -2.36 24.68 -22.50
N VAL A 149 -1.40 25.00 -21.63
CA VAL A 149 -0.04 25.36 -22.01
C VAL A 149 0.68 24.15 -22.60
N ARG A 150 0.59 22.98 -21.96
CA ARG A 150 1.11 21.71 -22.48
C ARG A 150 0.63 21.45 -23.91
N ALA A 151 -0.66 21.67 -24.18
CA ALA A 151 -1.22 21.46 -25.50
C ALA A 151 -0.63 22.41 -26.55
N LEU A 152 -0.52 23.70 -26.23
CA LEU A 152 0.13 24.70 -27.07
C LEU A 152 1.60 24.32 -27.38
N ILE A 153 2.37 23.95 -26.36
CA ILE A 153 3.80 23.65 -26.50
C ILE A 153 4.03 22.42 -27.39
N ILE A 154 3.33 21.31 -27.11
CA ILE A 154 3.46 20.07 -27.88
C ILE A 154 3.00 20.27 -29.32
N SER A 155 1.82 20.88 -29.53
CA SER A 155 1.28 21.12 -30.88
C SER A 155 2.20 22.02 -31.71
N SER A 156 2.67 23.14 -31.15
CA SER A 156 3.57 24.07 -31.84
C SER A 156 4.89 23.39 -32.24
N PHE A 157 5.43 22.54 -31.36
CA PHE A 157 6.63 21.76 -31.63
C PHE A 157 6.45 20.83 -32.84
N PHE A 158 5.38 20.02 -32.86
CA PHE A 158 5.16 19.07 -33.95
C PHE A 158 4.73 19.73 -35.26
N VAL A 159 3.96 20.84 -35.20
CA VAL A 159 3.64 21.65 -36.39
C VAL A 159 4.91 22.18 -37.05
N ALA A 160 5.82 22.77 -36.28
CA ALA A 160 7.07 23.29 -36.82
C ALA A 160 8.00 22.20 -37.32
N LYS A 161 8.16 21.11 -36.55
CA LYS A 161 8.96 19.95 -36.95
C LYS A 161 8.49 19.39 -38.30
N SER A 162 7.20 19.12 -38.44
CA SER A 162 6.65 18.55 -39.67
C SER A 162 6.76 19.50 -40.87
N LYS A 163 6.59 20.81 -40.67
CA LYS A 163 6.80 21.80 -41.74
C LYS A 163 8.26 21.87 -42.19
N LEU A 164 9.21 21.84 -41.25
CA LEU A 164 10.65 21.81 -41.57
C LEU A 164 11.05 20.52 -42.29
N GLU A 165 10.49 19.38 -41.91
CA GLU A 165 10.70 18.09 -42.60
C GLU A 165 10.19 18.16 -44.05
N ALA A 166 8.99 18.72 -44.26
CA ALA A 166 8.41 18.89 -45.59
C ALA A 166 9.22 19.83 -46.50
N GLU A 167 9.87 20.85 -45.93
CA GLU A 167 10.77 21.78 -46.64
C GLU A 167 12.20 21.21 -46.83
N GLY A 168 12.44 19.95 -46.47
CA GLY A 168 13.72 19.25 -46.71
C GLY A 168 14.79 19.45 -45.63
N PHE A 169 14.45 20.06 -44.49
CA PHE A 169 15.39 20.31 -43.38
C PHE A 169 15.51 19.15 -42.38
N GLY A 170 14.80 18.03 -42.59
CA GLY A 170 14.76 16.91 -41.63
C GLY A 170 16.14 16.40 -41.17
N LYS A 171 17.15 16.39 -42.06
CA LYS A 171 18.52 15.92 -41.73
C LYS A 171 19.33 16.89 -40.86
N VAL A 172 18.93 18.16 -40.79
CA VAL A 172 19.63 19.21 -40.03
C VAL A 172 18.89 19.63 -38.77
N LEU A 173 17.72 19.04 -38.49
CA LEU A 173 17.00 19.27 -37.24
C LEU A 173 17.82 18.78 -36.04
N PRO A 174 17.70 19.46 -34.89
CA PRO A 174 18.24 18.95 -33.62
C PRO A 174 17.76 17.52 -33.36
N LYS A 175 18.70 16.63 -33.03
CA LYS A 175 18.35 15.25 -32.68
C LYS A 175 17.61 15.25 -31.34
N ALA A 176 16.39 14.73 -31.34
CA ALA A 176 15.63 14.49 -30.11
C ALA A 176 16.36 13.46 -29.22
N ALA A 177 16.26 13.63 -27.90
CA ALA A 177 16.73 12.62 -26.96
C ALA A 177 15.89 11.34 -27.12
N GLY A 178 16.54 10.22 -27.46
CA GLY A 178 15.84 8.93 -27.59
C GLY A 178 15.37 8.39 -26.23
N SER A 179 14.19 7.77 -26.22
CA SER A 179 13.55 7.16 -25.03
C SER A 179 14.50 6.23 -24.29
N ALA A 180 14.66 6.45 -22.98
CA ALA A 180 15.48 5.60 -22.13
C ALA A 180 14.91 4.18 -22.01
N LEU A 181 13.58 4.05 -22.05
CA LEU A 181 12.89 2.75 -22.03
C LEU A 181 13.25 1.93 -23.27
N LEU A 182 13.13 2.53 -24.46
CA LEU A 182 13.45 1.83 -25.71
C LEU A 182 14.93 1.44 -25.79
N LYS A 183 15.84 2.26 -25.24
CA LYS A 183 17.26 1.91 -25.13
C LYS A 183 17.50 0.70 -24.22
N LYS A 184 16.82 0.61 -23.07
CA LYS A 184 16.88 -0.58 -22.20
C LYS A 184 16.34 -1.82 -22.91
N VAL A 185 15.28 -1.68 -23.71
CA VAL A 185 14.74 -2.78 -24.52
C VAL A 185 15.77 -3.25 -25.55
N ASP A 186 16.44 -2.33 -26.25
CA ASP A 186 17.51 -2.67 -27.20
C ASP A 186 18.71 -3.34 -26.53
N ALA A 187 19.02 -2.95 -25.29
CA ALA A 187 20.05 -3.57 -24.45
C ALA A 187 19.61 -4.91 -23.82
N LYS A 188 18.35 -5.33 -24.01
CA LYS A 188 17.73 -6.51 -23.37
C LYS A 188 17.70 -6.46 -21.84
N GLU A 189 17.67 -5.25 -21.29
CA GLU A 189 17.52 -4.98 -19.85
C GLU A 189 16.05 -4.79 -19.45
N ALA A 190 15.15 -4.62 -20.43
CA ALA A 190 13.71 -4.51 -20.24
C ALA A 190 12.96 -5.27 -21.35
N GLU A 191 11.81 -5.85 -21.00
CA GLU A 191 10.84 -6.43 -21.95
C GLU A 191 9.57 -5.59 -21.96
N LEU A 192 9.13 -5.22 -23.17
CA LEU A 192 8.01 -4.32 -23.42
C LEU A 192 6.85 -5.06 -24.08
N TYR A 193 5.63 -4.80 -23.58
CA TYR A 193 4.38 -5.36 -24.07
C TYR A 193 3.40 -4.27 -24.50
N ALA A 194 2.53 -4.57 -25.46
CA ALA A 194 1.48 -3.65 -25.90
C ALA A 194 0.11 -4.09 -25.39
N LEU A 195 -0.67 -3.14 -24.88
CA LEU A 195 -2.03 -3.35 -24.40
C LEU A 195 -2.98 -2.44 -25.16
N PHE A 196 -4.16 -2.98 -25.49
CA PHE A 196 -5.23 -2.25 -26.16
C PHE A 196 -6.54 -2.41 -25.41
N GLY A 197 -7.17 -1.31 -25.03
CA GLY A 197 -8.48 -1.30 -24.37
C GLY A 197 -9.64 -1.67 -25.29
N GLY A 198 -10.85 -1.61 -24.74
CA GLY A 198 -12.09 -1.74 -25.51
C GLY A 198 -13.14 -0.77 -24.98
N GLN A 199 -14.40 -0.98 -25.35
CA GLN A 199 -15.51 -0.26 -24.72
C GLN A 199 -15.52 -0.48 -23.21
N GLY A 200 -15.91 0.55 -22.47
CA GLY A 200 -15.93 0.53 -21.01
C GLY A 200 -16.80 1.65 -20.46
N MET A 201 -16.38 2.24 -19.35
CA MET A 201 -17.13 3.30 -18.66
C MET A 201 -17.18 4.65 -19.40
N ASN A 202 -16.29 4.87 -20.37
CA ASN A 202 -16.11 6.17 -21.01
C ASN A 202 -17.05 6.37 -22.22
N GLU A 203 -18.11 7.15 -22.03
CA GLU A 203 -19.05 7.54 -23.10
C GLU A 203 -18.49 8.64 -24.03
N VAL A 204 -17.43 9.34 -23.60
CA VAL A 204 -16.80 10.45 -24.31
C VAL A 204 -15.42 10.07 -24.88
N TYR A 205 -15.24 8.80 -25.26
CA TYR A 205 -13.97 8.28 -25.81
C TYR A 205 -13.44 9.08 -27.01
N PHE A 206 -14.31 9.75 -27.79
CA PHE A 206 -13.91 10.57 -28.94
C PHE A 206 -13.18 11.86 -28.52
N ASP A 207 -13.35 12.33 -27.28
CA ASP A 207 -12.58 13.46 -26.73
C ASP A 207 -11.07 13.14 -26.66
N GLU A 208 -10.72 11.86 -26.49
CA GLU A 208 -9.33 11.43 -26.50
C GLU A 208 -8.73 11.51 -27.91
N LEU A 209 -9.52 11.17 -28.94
CA LEU A 209 -9.11 11.36 -30.33
C LEU A 209 -8.98 12.84 -30.68
N GLN A 210 -9.91 13.68 -30.21
CA GLN A 210 -9.81 15.14 -30.33
C GLN A 210 -8.53 15.64 -29.68
N THR A 211 -8.26 15.23 -28.44
CA THR A 211 -7.05 15.63 -27.72
C THR A 211 -5.78 15.20 -28.45
N LEU A 212 -5.74 13.98 -29.01
CA LEU A 212 -4.61 13.52 -29.82
C LEU A 212 -4.47 14.33 -31.11
N TYR A 213 -5.58 14.67 -31.76
CA TYR A 213 -5.58 15.52 -32.94
C TYR A 213 -5.07 16.92 -32.62
N ASP A 214 -5.55 17.56 -31.56
CA ASP A 214 -5.14 18.90 -31.15
C ASP A 214 -3.63 18.97 -30.85
N LEU A 215 -3.07 17.89 -30.28
CA LEU A 215 -1.64 17.79 -29.96
C LEU A 215 -0.76 17.42 -31.18
N TYR A 216 -1.25 16.56 -32.07
CA TYR A 216 -0.43 15.87 -33.06
C TYR A 216 -1.02 15.89 -34.49
N ALA A 217 -1.89 16.85 -34.79
CA ALA A 217 -2.59 16.95 -36.09
C ALA A 217 -1.68 16.75 -37.32
N PRO A 218 -0.46 17.33 -37.40
CA PRO A 218 0.43 17.11 -38.54
C PRO A 218 0.85 15.64 -38.72
N LEU A 219 1.04 14.90 -37.62
CA LEU A 219 1.44 13.49 -37.66
C LEU A 219 0.26 12.57 -38.03
N LEU A 220 -0.95 12.97 -37.64
CA LEU A 220 -2.16 12.15 -37.73
C LEU A 220 -2.99 12.41 -38.99
N THR A 221 -2.96 13.62 -39.55
CA THR A 221 -3.83 14.00 -40.68
C THR A 221 -3.72 13.05 -41.88
N PRO A 222 -2.53 12.60 -42.32
CA PRO A 222 -2.41 11.65 -43.43
C PRO A 222 -3.14 10.32 -43.16
N PHE A 223 -3.06 9.82 -41.92
CA PHE A 223 -3.74 8.60 -41.50
C PHE A 223 -5.25 8.81 -41.36
N LEU A 224 -5.66 9.85 -40.63
CA LEU A 224 -7.07 10.13 -40.31
C LEU A 224 -7.90 10.43 -41.56
N ALA A 225 -7.31 11.06 -42.58
CA ALA A 225 -7.99 11.32 -43.85
C ALA A 225 -8.41 10.00 -44.53
N ARG A 226 -7.48 9.04 -44.66
CA ARG A 226 -7.76 7.72 -45.25
C ARG A 226 -8.71 6.90 -44.41
N ALA A 227 -8.49 6.87 -43.09
CA ALA A 227 -9.34 6.15 -42.17
C ALA A 227 -10.79 6.68 -42.21
N SER A 228 -10.97 8.00 -42.25
CA SER A 228 -12.29 8.62 -42.29
C SER A 228 -12.97 8.37 -43.62
N GLU A 229 -12.27 8.53 -44.75
CA GLU A 229 -12.81 8.20 -46.08
C GLU A 229 -13.26 6.73 -46.17
N HIS A 230 -12.43 5.82 -45.65
CA HIS A 230 -12.75 4.38 -45.60
C HIS A 230 -13.98 4.09 -44.74
N LEU A 231 -14.07 4.65 -43.53
CA LEU A 231 -15.23 4.47 -42.64
C LEU A 231 -16.51 5.08 -43.23
N VAL A 232 -16.41 6.24 -43.90
CA VAL A 232 -17.52 6.84 -44.64
C VAL A 232 -18.00 5.88 -45.73
N SER A 233 -17.08 5.30 -46.52
CA SER A 233 -17.42 4.32 -47.56
C SER A 233 -18.14 3.08 -46.99
N LEU A 234 -17.60 2.49 -45.92
CA LEU A 234 -18.22 1.34 -45.24
C LEU A 234 -19.62 1.68 -44.71
N SER A 235 -19.77 2.84 -44.05
CA SER A 235 -21.05 3.28 -43.51
C SER A 235 -22.12 3.53 -44.58
N ALA A 236 -21.71 4.06 -45.75
CA ALA A 236 -22.60 4.33 -46.87
C ALA A 236 -23.16 3.04 -47.50
N ALA A 237 -22.33 1.99 -47.59
CA ALA A 237 -22.74 0.68 -48.06
C ALA A 237 -23.84 0.05 -47.20
N GLU A 238 -23.89 0.41 -45.91
CA GLU A 238 -24.84 -0.10 -44.91
C GLU A 238 -25.98 0.89 -44.61
N SER A 239 -26.23 1.86 -45.50
CA SER A 239 -27.25 2.91 -45.32
C SER A 239 -28.66 2.39 -45.07
N ALA A 240 -28.99 1.19 -45.54
CA ALA A 240 -30.29 0.55 -45.30
C ALA A 240 -30.55 0.18 -43.83
N THR A 241 -29.51 0.08 -43.00
CA THR A 241 -29.62 -0.29 -41.58
C THR A 241 -30.07 0.86 -40.68
N LEU A 242 -29.97 2.11 -41.15
CA LEU A 242 -30.18 3.35 -40.38
C LEU A 242 -29.23 3.53 -39.17
N LEU A 243 -28.27 2.63 -38.96
CA LEU A 243 -27.30 2.72 -37.86
C LEU A 243 -26.27 3.84 -38.08
N PHE A 244 -26.13 4.31 -39.33
CA PHE A 244 -25.12 5.28 -39.75
C PHE A 244 -25.70 6.55 -40.39
N ASP A 245 -26.87 7.01 -39.93
CA ASP A 245 -27.56 8.19 -40.46
C ASP A 245 -26.75 9.50 -40.39
N LYS A 246 -25.78 9.60 -39.47
CA LYS A 246 -24.84 10.73 -39.33
C LYS A 246 -23.46 10.50 -39.96
N SER A 247 -23.29 9.42 -40.73
CA SER A 247 -22.00 8.97 -41.31
C SER A 247 -20.91 8.68 -40.25
N LEU A 248 -19.71 8.30 -40.69
CA LEU A 248 -18.53 8.04 -39.86
C LEU A 248 -17.33 8.93 -40.28
N ASP A 249 -17.59 10.21 -40.55
CA ASP A 249 -16.55 11.18 -40.96
C ASP A 249 -15.81 11.75 -39.75
N ALA A 250 -14.93 10.93 -39.15
CA ALA A 250 -14.21 11.29 -37.94
C ALA A 250 -13.33 12.53 -38.13
N LEU A 251 -12.65 12.68 -39.27
CA LEU A 251 -11.80 13.84 -39.53
C LEU A 251 -12.60 15.14 -39.63
N ALA A 252 -13.77 15.14 -40.29
CA ALA A 252 -14.62 16.33 -40.32
C ALA A 252 -15.09 16.73 -38.92
N TRP A 253 -15.42 15.76 -38.07
CA TRP A 253 -15.81 16.02 -36.68
C TRP A 253 -14.67 16.59 -35.83
N LEU A 254 -13.42 16.16 -36.08
CA LEU A 254 -12.23 16.66 -35.39
C LEU A 254 -11.87 18.09 -35.82
N GLN A 255 -11.98 18.38 -37.12
CA GLN A 255 -11.68 19.70 -37.68
C GLN A 255 -12.76 20.73 -37.36
N ASN A 256 -14.02 20.29 -37.30
CA ASN A 256 -15.17 21.14 -36.98
C ASN A 256 -15.98 20.50 -35.85
N PRO A 257 -15.60 20.71 -34.57
CA PRO A 257 -16.27 20.10 -33.42
C PRO A 257 -17.78 20.37 -33.33
N SER A 258 -18.28 21.43 -33.97
CA SER A 258 -19.72 21.73 -34.08
C SER A 258 -20.51 20.73 -34.94
N THR A 259 -19.83 19.96 -35.79
CA THR A 259 -20.43 18.91 -36.65
C THR A 259 -20.48 17.54 -35.98
N ARG A 260 -19.87 17.41 -34.80
CA ARG A 260 -19.76 16.15 -34.06
C ARG A 260 -21.15 15.65 -33.64
N PRO A 261 -21.47 14.36 -33.86
CA PRO A 261 -22.70 13.75 -33.37
C PRO A 261 -22.81 13.79 -31.84
N ASP A 262 -24.03 13.65 -31.34
CA ASP A 262 -24.27 13.55 -29.91
C ASP A 262 -23.68 12.26 -29.31
N VAL A 263 -23.50 12.27 -28.00
CA VAL A 263 -22.88 11.17 -27.24
C VAL A 263 -23.62 9.84 -27.43
N SER A 264 -24.95 9.86 -27.57
CA SER A 264 -25.72 8.62 -27.71
C SER A 264 -25.46 7.92 -29.04
N TYR A 265 -25.29 8.69 -30.12
CA TYR A 265 -24.88 8.17 -31.42
C TYR A 265 -23.46 7.59 -31.36
N LEU A 266 -22.51 8.35 -30.79
CA LEU A 266 -21.13 7.92 -30.65
C LEU A 266 -20.98 6.68 -29.76
N ALA A 267 -21.82 6.52 -28.73
CA ALA A 267 -21.81 5.37 -27.83
C ALA A 267 -22.42 4.09 -28.42
N SER A 268 -23.14 4.17 -29.56
CA SER A 268 -23.66 2.98 -30.21
C SER A 268 -22.53 2.03 -30.62
N CYS A 269 -22.72 0.71 -30.48
CA CYS A 269 -21.62 -0.25 -30.70
C CYS A 269 -21.16 -0.28 -32.17
N ALA A 270 -22.07 -0.06 -33.12
CA ALA A 270 -21.73 0.07 -34.54
C ALA A 270 -20.77 1.25 -34.85
N VAL A 271 -20.88 2.36 -34.09
CA VAL A 271 -20.06 3.57 -34.27
C VAL A 271 -18.80 3.54 -33.39
N SER A 272 -18.94 3.16 -32.11
CA SER A 272 -17.85 3.21 -31.15
C SER A 272 -16.75 2.19 -31.40
N LEU A 273 -17.05 0.97 -31.85
CA LEU A 273 -16.00 -0.04 -32.11
C LEU A 273 -14.93 0.47 -33.09
N PRO A 274 -15.28 0.89 -34.33
CA PRO A 274 -14.29 1.39 -35.28
C PRO A 274 -13.62 2.68 -34.80
N LEU A 275 -14.33 3.59 -34.14
CA LEU A 275 -13.74 4.86 -33.68
C LEU A 275 -12.79 4.69 -32.49
N ILE A 276 -13.08 3.77 -31.56
CA ILE A 276 -12.14 3.43 -30.47
C ILE A 276 -10.88 2.80 -31.06
N GLY A 277 -11.01 1.88 -32.02
CA GLY A 277 -9.84 1.31 -32.71
C GLY A 277 -9.05 2.35 -33.51
N LEU A 278 -9.73 3.30 -34.16
CA LEU A 278 -9.10 4.44 -34.81
C LEU A 278 -8.23 5.23 -33.83
N THR A 279 -8.75 5.52 -32.64
CA THR A 279 -8.00 6.19 -31.57
C THR A 279 -6.78 5.39 -31.12
N GLN A 280 -6.92 4.07 -30.94
CA GLN A 280 -5.82 3.20 -30.54
C GLN A 280 -4.69 3.17 -31.57
N LEU A 281 -5.04 3.04 -32.85
CA LEU A 281 -4.10 3.02 -33.95
C LEU A 281 -3.45 4.41 -34.14
N ALA A 282 -4.21 5.49 -33.95
CA ALA A 282 -3.67 6.85 -33.93
C ALA A 282 -2.65 7.05 -32.80
N GLN A 283 -2.89 6.51 -31.60
CA GLN A 283 -1.92 6.55 -30.51
C GLN A 283 -0.62 5.81 -30.87
N TYR A 284 -0.71 4.65 -31.54
CA TYR A 284 0.47 3.93 -32.01
C TYR A 284 1.28 4.73 -33.05
N VAL A 285 0.58 5.39 -34.00
CA VAL A 285 1.20 6.29 -34.98
C VAL A 285 1.90 7.46 -34.29
N VAL A 286 1.25 8.10 -33.32
CA VAL A 286 1.85 9.20 -32.53
C VAL A 286 3.08 8.71 -31.76
N TYR A 287 3.02 7.55 -31.12
CA TYR A 287 4.15 7.00 -30.37
C TYR A 287 5.36 6.76 -31.26
N GLY A 288 5.15 6.12 -32.42
CA GLY A 288 6.22 5.83 -33.37
C GLY A 288 6.77 7.08 -34.04
N LYS A 289 5.92 7.92 -34.66
CA LYS A 289 6.36 9.17 -35.31
C LYS A 289 6.98 10.16 -34.30
N GLY A 290 6.43 10.24 -33.09
CA GLY A 290 6.97 11.04 -31.98
C GLY A 290 8.36 10.55 -31.53
N SER A 291 8.58 9.24 -31.55
CA SER A 291 9.89 8.62 -31.27
C SER A 291 10.83 8.59 -32.48
N SER A 292 10.40 9.13 -33.63
CA SER A 292 11.12 9.07 -34.91
C SER A 292 11.45 7.64 -35.37
N LEU A 293 10.51 6.71 -35.15
CA LEU A 293 10.60 5.30 -35.56
C LEU A 293 9.57 4.99 -36.65
N GLY A 294 9.93 4.10 -37.58
CA GLY A 294 8.98 3.47 -38.50
C GLY A 294 8.16 2.35 -37.83
N PRO A 295 7.06 1.87 -38.46
CA PRO A 295 6.21 0.82 -37.89
C PRO A 295 6.97 -0.51 -37.69
N ALA A 296 7.92 -0.85 -38.57
CA ALA A 296 8.78 -2.03 -38.44
C ALA A 296 9.71 -1.95 -37.23
N GLU A 297 10.38 -0.79 -37.05
CA GLU A 297 11.32 -0.56 -35.96
C GLU A 297 10.63 -0.52 -34.60
N LEU A 298 9.44 0.09 -34.54
CA LEU A 298 8.62 0.15 -33.33
C LEU A 298 8.04 -1.24 -32.99
N GLY A 299 7.50 -1.96 -33.97
CA GLY A 299 6.95 -3.30 -33.77
C GLY A 299 7.98 -4.27 -33.18
N ALA A 300 9.23 -4.17 -33.64
CA ALA A 300 10.35 -4.97 -33.13
C ALA A 300 10.70 -4.73 -31.64
N LYS A 301 10.20 -3.65 -31.01
CA LYS A 301 10.41 -3.38 -29.58
C LYS A 301 9.52 -4.21 -28.68
N PHE A 302 8.42 -4.77 -29.19
CA PHE A 302 7.44 -5.49 -28.39
C PHE A 302 7.68 -7.00 -28.40
N GLN A 303 7.70 -7.62 -27.21
CA GLN A 303 7.79 -9.08 -27.06
C GLN A 303 6.42 -9.76 -27.20
N GLY A 304 5.34 -9.02 -26.93
CA GLY A 304 4.00 -9.47 -27.19
C GLY A 304 2.96 -8.35 -27.06
N ALA A 305 1.75 -8.64 -27.52
CA ALA A 305 0.62 -7.75 -27.48
C ALA A 305 -0.66 -8.50 -27.08
N THR A 306 -1.62 -7.80 -26.50
CA THR A 306 -2.98 -8.31 -26.33
C THR A 306 -3.96 -7.15 -26.24
N GLY A 307 -5.25 -7.42 -26.39
CA GLY A 307 -6.26 -6.41 -26.28
C GLY A 307 -7.53 -6.91 -25.61
N HIS A 308 -8.10 -6.06 -24.78
CA HIS A 308 -9.32 -6.33 -24.05
C HIS A 308 -10.52 -6.18 -25.00
N SER A 309 -11.30 -7.25 -25.15
CA SER A 309 -12.43 -7.30 -26.08
C SER A 309 -11.99 -6.89 -27.51
N GLN A 310 -12.60 -5.86 -28.10
CA GLN A 310 -12.25 -5.35 -29.42
C GLN A 310 -10.78 -4.96 -29.62
N GLY A 311 -10.05 -4.64 -28.53
CA GLY A 311 -8.65 -4.23 -28.60
C GLY A 311 -7.74 -5.30 -29.22
N ILE A 312 -8.16 -6.56 -29.22
CA ILE A 312 -7.40 -7.67 -29.83
C ILE A 312 -7.16 -7.44 -31.33
N ILE A 313 -8.05 -6.70 -32.00
CA ILE A 313 -7.92 -6.35 -33.42
C ILE A 313 -6.73 -5.38 -33.61
N SER A 314 -6.66 -4.32 -32.80
CA SER A 314 -5.54 -3.38 -32.81
C SER A 314 -4.22 -4.06 -32.43
N ALA A 315 -4.24 -4.98 -31.47
CA ALA A 315 -3.07 -5.79 -31.11
C ALA A 315 -2.55 -6.63 -32.29
N CYS A 316 -3.44 -7.21 -33.10
CA CYS A 316 -3.05 -7.94 -34.30
C CYS A 316 -2.51 -7.02 -35.40
N VAL A 317 -3.08 -5.82 -35.56
CA VAL A 317 -2.59 -4.83 -36.52
C VAL A 317 -1.17 -4.43 -36.20
N ILE A 318 -0.88 -3.99 -34.97
CA ILE A 318 0.47 -3.52 -34.61
C ILE A 318 1.51 -4.64 -34.57
N ALA A 319 1.08 -5.88 -34.28
CA ALA A 319 1.97 -7.04 -34.26
C ALA A 319 2.34 -7.49 -35.66
N LYS A 320 1.68 -7.02 -36.72
CA LYS A 320 2.05 -7.36 -38.10
C LYS A 320 3.49 -6.94 -38.41
N GLU A 321 4.19 -7.79 -39.15
CA GLU A 321 5.49 -7.47 -39.74
C GLU A 321 5.32 -6.44 -40.85
N TYR A 322 5.99 -5.29 -40.68
CA TYR A 322 5.99 -4.20 -41.64
C TYR A 322 7.33 -4.10 -42.36
N PRO A 323 7.35 -3.67 -43.63
CA PRO A 323 8.60 -3.46 -44.35
C PRO A 323 9.38 -2.29 -43.73
N ALA A 324 10.71 -2.36 -43.84
CA ALA A 324 11.58 -1.26 -43.46
C ALA A 324 11.29 0.01 -44.29
N ALA A 325 11.58 1.18 -43.71
CA ALA A 325 11.48 2.45 -44.41
C ALA A 325 12.36 2.44 -45.68
N LYS A 326 11.84 2.97 -46.77
CA LYS A 326 12.57 3.09 -48.03
C LYS A 326 13.34 4.41 -48.05
N ASP A 327 14.54 4.40 -48.62
CA ASP A 327 15.36 5.60 -48.82
C ASP A 327 14.86 6.50 -49.99
N ASP A 328 13.63 6.29 -50.48
CA ASP A 328 13.03 6.99 -51.62
C ASP A 328 12.17 8.20 -51.22
N GLY A 329 12.05 8.49 -49.92
CA GLY A 329 11.28 9.61 -49.39
C GLY A 329 9.78 9.35 -49.25
N SER A 330 9.31 8.12 -49.50
CA SER A 330 7.93 7.71 -49.20
C SER A 330 7.65 7.67 -47.69
N ASP A 331 6.40 7.91 -47.28
CA ASP A 331 6.02 7.76 -45.86
C ASP A 331 6.15 6.29 -45.45
N ALA A 332 7.08 6.00 -44.54
CA ALA A 332 7.30 4.65 -44.03
C ALA A 332 6.07 4.06 -43.31
N TRP A 333 5.09 4.89 -42.94
CA TRP A 333 3.85 4.47 -42.30
C TRP A 333 2.75 4.05 -43.28
N GLU A 334 2.95 4.25 -44.58
CA GLU A 334 1.97 3.87 -45.61
C GLU A 334 1.49 2.40 -45.48
N PRO A 335 2.38 1.39 -45.33
CA PRO A 335 1.94 0.00 -45.20
C PRO A 335 1.18 -0.26 -43.89
N PHE A 336 1.45 0.54 -42.85
CA PHE A 336 0.70 0.50 -41.60
C PHE A 336 -0.72 1.05 -41.80
N TYR A 337 -0.87 2.15 -42.56
CA TYR A 337 -2.18 2.72 -42.87
C TYR A 337 -3.07 1.71 -43.57
N GLU A 338 -2.57 1.01 -44.60
CA GLU A 338 -3.33 -0.04 -45.29
C GLU A 338 -3.77 -1.17 -44.36
N GLN A 339 -2.89 -1.65 -43.47
CA GLN A 339 -3.28 -2.66 -42.48
C GLN A 339 -4.29 -2.12 -41.46
N ALA A 340 -4.14 -0.87 -41.04
CA ALA A 340 -5.04 -0.21 -40.11
C ALA A 340 -6.45 -0.09 -40.71
N LEU A 341 -6.58 0.23 -42.01
CA LEU A 341 -7.88 0.22 -42.70
C LEU A 341 -8.53 -1.16 -42.68
N ALA A 342 -7.78 -2.24 -42.90
CA ALA A 342 -8.29 -3.60 -42.77
C ALA A 342 -8.75 -3.91 -41.33
N GLY A 343 -8.00 -3.44 -40.32
CA GLY A 343 -8.40 -3.50 -38.91
C GLY A 343 -9.71 -2.75 -38.62
N LEU A 344 -9.87 -1.55 -39.19
CA LEU A 344 -11.10 -0.77 -39.08
C LEU A 344 -12.29 -1.45 -39.75
N THR A 345 -12.10 -2.14 -40.87
CA THR A 345 -13.14 -2.97 -41.49
C THR A 345 -13.60 -4.08 -40.54
N VAL A 346 -12.66 -4.78 -39.88
CA VAL A 346 -13.00 -5.83 -38.91
C VAL A 346 -13.78 -5.24 -37.74
N LEU A 347 -13.31 -4.12 -37.15
CA LEU A 347 -14.03 -3.43 -36.07
C LEU A 347 -15.43 -2.96 -36.47
N PHE A 348 -15.56 -2.39 -37.68
CA PHE A 348 -16.84 -1.97 -38.25
C PHE A 348 -17.79 -3.17 -38.36
N GLN A 349 -17.34 -4.29 -38.92
CA GLN A 349 -18.15 -5.51 -39.02
C GLN A 349 -18.48 -6.11 -37.65
N THR A 350 -17.57 -6.07 -36.67
CA THR A 350 -17.86 -6.49 -35.30
C THR A 350 -18.99 -5.66 -34.68
N GLY A 351 -18.95 -4.33 -34.84
CA GLY A 351 -19.97 -3.42 -34.33
C GLY A 351 -21.32 -3.62 -35.02
N LEU A 352 -21.29 -3.72 -36.35
CA LEU A 352 -22.48 -3.93 -37.18
C LEU A 352 -23.15 -5.27 -36.87
N GLN A 353 -22.44 -6.39 -37.01
CA GLN A 353 -23.02 -7.72 -36.82
C GLN A 353 -23.48 -7.94 -35.37
N GLY A 354 -22.76 -7.41 -34.38
CA GLY A 354 -23.19 -7.45 -32.98
C GLY A 354 -24.51 -6.69 -32.77
N THR A 355 -24.63 -5.48 -33.33
CA THR A 355 -25.85 -4.67 -33.24
C THR A 355 -27.03 -5.30 -33.99
N LEU A 356 -26.78 -5.94 -35.15
CA LEU A 356 -27.81 -6.65 -35.89
C LEU A 356 -28.25 -7.96 -35.23
N ALA A 357 -27.32 -8.67 -34.57
CA ALA A 357 -27.62 -9.88 -33.81
C ALA A 357 -28.42 -9.57 -32.53
N PHE A 358 -28.13 -8.44 -31.88
CA PHE A 358 -28.80 -7.99 -30.67
C PHE A 358 -29.18 -6.51 -30.77
N PRO A 359 -30.32 -6.18 -31.41
CA PRO A 359 -30.74 -4.78 -31.58
C PRO A 359 -31.16 -4.16 -30.24
N PRO A 360 -31.08 -2.82 -30.09
CA PRO A 360 -31.48 -2.13 -28.87
C PRO A 360 -32.91 -2.46 -28.44
N LEU A 361 -33.08 -2.87 -27.19
CA LEU A 361 -34.38 -3.18 -26.60
C LEU A 361 -34.85 -2.02 -25.71
N ALA A 362 -36.12 -1.62 -25.86
CA ALA A 362 -36.73 -0.63 -24.99
C ALA A 362 -36.95 -1.20 -23.57
N ILE A 363 -36.51 -0.46 -22.56
CA ILE A 363 -36.70 -0.80 -21.14
C ILE A 363 -37.77 0.13 -20.57
N ALA A 364 -38.64 -0.42 -19.72
CA ALA A 364 -39.70 0.36 -19.09
C ALA A 364 -39.09 1.55 -18.30
N PRO A 365 -39.61 2.79 -18.46
CA PRO A 365 -39.03 3.98 -17.82
C PRO A 365 -38.86 3.85 -16.30
N GLY A 366 -39.79 3.17 -15.62
CA GLY A 366 -39.70 2.95 -14.17
C GLY A 366 -38.48 2.10 -13.74
N LEU A 367 -38.06 1.13 -14.57
CA LEU A 367 -36.86 0.34 -14.29
C LEU A 367 -35.59 1.15 -14.53
N VAL A 368 -35.59 2.00 -15.56
CA VAL A 368 -34.48 2.92 -15.84
C VAL A 368 -34.30 3.90 -14.68
N SER A 369 -35.38 4.58 -14.26
CA SER A 369 -35.35 5.49 -13.12
C SER A 369 -34.85 4.81 -11.85
N SER A 370 -35.37 3.61 -11.53
CA SER A 370 -34.94 2.82 -10.36
C SER A 370 -33.44 2.55 -10.39
N SER A 371 -32.88 2.12 -11.52
CA SER A 371 -31.45 1.82 -11.62
C SER A 371 -30.57 3.07 -11.45
N VAL A 372 -30.95 4.17 -12.11
CA VAL A 372 -30.24 5.45 -12.02
C VAL A 372 -30.28 6.01 -10.58
N GLU A 373 -31.44 6.03 -9.94
CA GLU A 373 -31.62 6.51 -8.56
C GLU A 373 -30.79 5.71 -7.53
N ASN A 374 -30.49 4.44 -7.84
CA ASN A 374 -29.67 3.58 -6.98
C ASN A 374 -28.17 3.61 -7.32
N GLY A 375 -27.76 4.50 -8.23
CA GLY A 375 -26.37 4.72 -8.63
C GLY A 375 -25.78 3.64 -9.54
N GLU A 376 -26.63 2.85 -10.22
CA GLU A 376 -26.23 1.75 -11.10
C GLU A 376 -26.05 2.20 -12.55
N GLY A 377 -26.55 3.39 -12.92
CA GLY A 377 -26.51 3.92 -14.28
C GLY A 377 -27.71 3.49 -15.13
N THR A 378 -27.71 3.89 -16.41
CA THR A 378 -28.73 3.50 -17.37
C THR A 378 -28.57 2.02 -17.72
N PRO A 379 -29.62 1.18 -17.60
CA PRO A 379 -29.50 -0.24 -17.89
C PRO A 379 -29.14 -0.54 -19.35
N THR A 380 -28.18 -1.44 -19.53
CA THR A 380 -27.66 -1.89 -20.82
C THR A 380 -27.42 -3.40 -20.79
N ALA A 381 -26.76 -3.96 -21.81
CA ALA A 381 -26.51 -5.39 -21.91
C ALA A 381 -25.28 -5.87 -21.11
N MET A 382 -24.58 -4.97 -20.41
CA MET A 382 -23.35 -5.28 -19.65
C MET A 382 -23.31 -4.55 -18.30
N LEU A 383 -23.17 -5.32 -17.21
CA LEU A 383 -23.12 -4.83 -15.83
C LEU A 383 -21.74 -5.15 -15.22
N ALA A 384 -20.95 -4.11 -14.91
CA ALA A 384 -19.70 -4.28 -14.17
C ALA A 384 -19.98 -4.49 -12.68
N VAL A 385 -19.31 -5.44 -12.04
CA VAL A 385 -19.39 -5.76 -10.61
C VAL A 385 -17.97 -5.84 -10.05
N THR A 386 -17.62 -4.94 -9.13
CA THR A 386 -16.25 -4.84 -8.55
C THR A 386 -16.30 -4.89 -7.03
N GLY A 387 -15.48 -5.75 -6.42
CA GLY A 387 -15.37 -5.96 -4.97
C GLY A 387 -16.14 -7.17 -4.45
N LEU A 388 -16.87 -7.90 -5.30
CA LEU A 388 -17.63 -9.10 -4.92
C LEU A 388 -16.87 -10.38 -5.30
N GLU A 389 -17.01 -11.44 -4.51
CA GLU A 389 -16.43 -12.75 -4.85
C GLU A 389 -17.23 -13.45 -5.94
N LEU A 390 -16.53 -14.10 -6.88
CA LEU A 390 -17.13 -14.79 -8.03
C LEU A 390 -18.22 -15.78 -7.61
N LYS A 391 -17.92 -16.64 -6.63
CA LYS A 391 -18.87 -17.63 -6.11
C LYS A 391 -20.18 -17.01 -5.60
N THR A 392 -20.10 -15.82 -5.01
CA THR A 392 -21.28 -15.10 -4.52
C THR A 392 -22.08 -14.49 -5.68
N LEU A 393 -21.38 -13.95 -6.68
CA LEU A 393 -21.98 -13.41 -7.90
C LEU A 393 -22.68 -14.51 -8.72
N GLU A 394 -22.00 -15.63 -8.99
CA GLU A 394 -22.53 -16.78 -9.73
C GLU A 394 -23.78 -17.37 -9.08
N LYS A 395 -23.78 -17.46 -7.73
CA LYS A 395 -24.98 -17.89 -7.00
C LYS A 395 -26.18 -16.99 -7.30
N LYS A 396 -25.97 -15.67 -7.34
CA LYS A 396 -27.04 -14.71 -7.63
C LYS A 396 -27.46 -14.74 -9.10
N ILE A 397 -26.52 -14.96 -10.02
CA ILE A 397 -26.83 -15.18 -11.44
C ILE A 397 -27.69 -16.43 -11.62
N ALA A 398 -27.34 -17.54 -10.97
CA ALA A 398 -28.13 -18.78 -11.02
C ALA A 398 -29.55 -18.59 -10.47
N GLU A 399 -29.72 -17.81 -9.39
CA GLU A 399 -31.04 -17.44 -8.88
C GLU A 399 -31.85 -16.66 -9.92
N VAL A 400 -31.24 -15.66 -10.59
CA VAL A 400 -31.91 -14.86 -11.65
C VAL A 400 -32.25 -15.72 -12.86
N ASN A 401 -31.31 -16.51 -13.38
CA ASN A 401 -31.56 -17.43 -14.51
C ASN A 401 -32.64 -18.46 -14.17
N GLY A 402 -32.75 -18.91 -12.91
CA GLY A 402 -33.86 -19.76 -12.46
C GLY A 402 -35.23 -19.09 -12.64
N HIS A 403 -35.33 -17.77 -12.38
CA HIS A 403 -36.55 -17.00 -12.63
C HIS A 403 -36.80 -16.83 -14.13
N VAL A 404 -35.78 -16.48 -14.93
CA VAL A 404 -35.88 -16.36 -16.39
C VAL A 404 -36.40 -17.66 -17.02
N LYS A 405 -35.86 -18.80 -16.59
CA LYS A 405 -36.30 -20.13 -17.02
C LYS A 405 -37.75 -20.44 -16.62
N SER A 406 -38.19 -19.98 -15.45
CA SER A 406 -39.58 -20.14 -15.01
C SER A 406 -40.59 -19.35 -15.86
N GLU A 407 -40.14 -18.29 -16.55
CA GLU A 407 -40.92 -17.54 -17.54
C GLU A 407 -40.92 -18.20 -18.94
N GLY A 408 -40.28 -19.37 -19.09
CA GLY A 408 -40.17 -20.07 -20.37
C GLY A 408 -39.17 -19.46 -21.35
N ARG A 409 -38.24 -18.62 -20.86
CA ARG A 409 -37.15 -18.04 -21.65
C ARG A 409 -35.84 -18.78 -21.40
N ASP A 410 -34.96 -18.80 -22.40
CA ASP A 410 -33.59 -19.31 -22.24
C ASP A 410 -32.78 -18.43 -21.28
N GLU A 411 -31.74 -19.00 -20.65
CA GLU A 411 -30.87 -18.27 -19.75
C GLU A 411 -30.18 -17.12 -20.50
N THR A 412 -30.20 -15.93 -19.91
CA THR A 412 -29.68 -14.72 -20.54
C THR A 412 -28.49 -14.12 -19.81
N VAL A 413 -28.26 -14.46 -18.53
CA VAL A 413 -27.27 -13.79 -17.69
C VAL A 413 -26.06 -14.69 -17.43
N SER A 414 -24.86 -14.21 -17.72
CA SER A 414 -23.61 -14.92 -17.46
C SER A 414 -22.48 -13.97 -17.10
N VAL A 415 -21.49 -14.44 -16.32
CA VAL A 415 -20.22 -13.73 -16.18
C VAL A 415 -19.44 -13.93 -17.47
N SER A 416 -18.96 -12.83 -18.04
CA SER A 416 -18.36 -12.88 -19.38
C SER A 416 -16.96 -12.28 -19.40
N LEU A 417 -16.65 -11.37 -18.47
CA LEU A 417 -15.31 -10.83 -18.32
C LEU A 417 -14.81 -11.03 -16.88
N HIS A 418 -13.70 -11.74 -16.75
CA HIS A 418 -12.94 -11.93 -15.53
C HIS A 418 -11.74 -10.99 -15.53
N ASN A 419 -12.02 -9.71 -15.24
CA ASN A 419 -11.06 -8.61 -15.31
C ASN A 419 -10.00 -8.67 -14.18
N GLY A 420 -10.32 -9.33 -13.06
CA GLY A 420 -9.43 -9.56 -11.93
C GLY A 420 -10.08 -10.48 -10.90
N ALA A 421 -9.42 -10.71 -9.75
CA ALA A 421 -9.90 -11.67 -8.74
C ALA A 421 -11.28 -11.32 -8.14
N LYS A 422 -11.64 -10.02 -8.10
CA LYS A 422 -12.93 -9.50 -7.64
C LYS A 422 -13.50 -8.43 -8.57
N ALA A 423 -13.14 -8.46 -9.85
CA ALA A 423 -13.60 -7.49 -10.85
C ALA A 423 -14.16 -8.26 -12.04
N PHE A 424 -15.47 -8.16 -12.24
CA PHE A 424 -16.20 -8.94 -13.23
C PHE A 424 -17.12 -8.05 -14.06
N VAL A 425 -17.47 -8.51 -15.26
CA VAL A 425 -18.60 -7.96 -16.03
C VAL A 425 -19.55 -9.10 -16.37
N VAL A 426 -20.82 -8.86 -16.09
CA VAL A 426 -21.93 -9.76 -16.36
C VAL A 426 -22.66 -9.26 -17.60
N THR A 427 -22.89 -10.13 -18.58
CA THR A 427 -23.67 -9.78 -19.77
C THR A 427 -25.03 -10.44 -19.73
N GLY A 428 -26.01 -9.82 -20.39
CA GLY A 428 -27.29 -10.46 -20.62
C GLY A 428 -28.34 -9.52 -21.16
N ASN A 429 -29.60 -9.97 -21.18
CA ASN A 429 -30.71 -9.10 -21.52
C ASN A 429 -30.80 -7.96 -20.49
N PRO A 430 -30.88 -6.68 -20.89
CA PRO A 430 -30.87 -5.56 -19.96
C PRO A 430 -31.93 -5.66 -18.85
N LYS A 431 -33.12 -6.20 -19.15
CA LYS A 431 -34.18 -6.41 -18.15
C LYS A 431 -33.76 -7.39 -17.06
N ASP A 432 -33.09 -8.48 -17.43
CA ASP A 432 -32.66 -9.52 -16.50
C ASP A 432 -31.46 -9.05 -15.65
N LEU A 433 -30.59 -8.22 -16.24
CA LEU A 433 -29.50 -7.56 -15.51
C LEU A 433 -30.01 -6.55 -14.48
N VAL A 434 -31.12 -5.83 -14.73
CA VAL A 434 -31.78 -5.01 -13.70
C VAL A 434 -32.25 -5.89 -12.54
N GLY A 435 -32.83 -7.05 -12.83
CA GLY A 435 -33.22 -8.03 -11.81
C GLY A 435 -32.02 -8.52 -10.98
N LEU A 436 -30.87 -8.77 -11.62
CA LEU A 436 -29.63 -9.08 -10.93
C LEU A 436 -29.15 -7.92 -10.05
N ALA A 437 -29.14 -6.70 -10.57
CA ALA A 437 -28.74 -5.51 -9.82
C ALA A 437 -29.60 -5.32 -8.56
N GLU A 438 -30.92 -5.47 -8.67
CA GLU A 438 -31.84 -5.43 -7.52
C GLU A 438 -31.56 -6.55 -6.50
N ALA A 439 -31.28 -7.77 -6.95
CA ALA A 439 -30.95 -8.90 -6.08
C ALA A 439 -29.62 -8.69 -5.35
N LEU A 440 -28.63 -8.13 -6.03
CA LEU A 440 -27.32 -7.77 -5.47
C LEU A 440 -27.46 -6.62 -4.46
N ARG A 441 -28.26 -5.61 -4.77
CA ARG A 441 -28.50 -4.44 -3.92
C ARG A 441 -28.97 -4.81 -2.51
N LYS A 442 -29.87 -5.80 -2.41
CA LYS A 442 -30.40 -6.31 -1.13
C LYS A 442 -29.32 -6.93 -0.23
N ASN A 443 -28.20 -7.38 -0.82
CA ASN A 443 -27.08 -8.01 -0.11
C ASN A 443 -25.86 -7.07 0.00
N ARG A 444 -25.95 -5.84 -0.50
CA ARG A 444 -24.87 -4.84 -0.47
C ARG A 444 -24.94 -4.01 0.80
N ALA A 445 -23.79 -3.71 1.40
CA ALA A 445 -23.73 -2.72 2.46
C ALA A 445 -24.15 -1.33 1.93
N PRO A 446 -25.02 -0.57 2.63
CA PRO A 446 -25.27 0.83 2.30
C PRO A 446 -23.96 1.63 2.28
N SER A 447 -23.83 2.55 1.33
CA SER A 447 -22.64 3.39 1.23
C SER A 447 -22.42 4.18 2.52
N GLY A 448 -21.18 4.19 3.03
CA GLY A 448 -20.81 4.87 4.27
C GLY A 448 -21.27 4.19 5.57
N LYS A 449 -21.94 3.01 5.53
CA LYS A 449 -22.30 2.28 6.74
C LYS A 449 -21.04 1.72 7.42
N ASP A 450 -20.77 2.17 8.64
CA ASP A 450 -19.70 1.60 9.47
C ASP A 450 -20.07 0.17 9.90
N GLN A 451 -19.21 -0.78 9.52
CA GLN A 451 -19.30 -2.19 9.90
C GLN A 451 -18.11 -2.64 10.76
N SER A 452 -17.24 -1.72 11.19
CA SER A 452 -15.99 -2.01 11.93
C SER A 452 -16.24 -2.76 13.25
N LYS A 453 -17.37 -2.52 13.90
CA LYS A 453 -17.80 -3.21 15.14
C LYS A 453 -18.59 -4.49 14.89
N ILE A 454 -18.93 -4.80 13.65
CA ILE A 454 -19.62 -6.05 13.26
C ILE A 454 -18.54 -7.09 12.93
N PRO A 455 -18.62 -8.32 13.48
CA PRO A 455 -17.73 -9.42 13.09
C PRO A 455 -17.68 -9.60 11.58
N TYR A 456 -16.47 -9.73 10.99
CA TYR A 456 -16.23 -9.75 9.55
C TYR A 456 -17.20 -10.64 8.77
N SER A 457 -17.45 -11.86 9.25
CA SER A 457 -18.33 -12.86 8.63
C SER A 457 -19.81 -12.49 8.59
N LYS A 458 -20.24 -11.55 9.43
CA LYS A 458 -21.63 -11.06 9.52
C LYS A 458 -21.80 -9.73 8.79
N ARG A 459 -20.74 -9.18 8.21
CA ARG A 459 -20.80 -7.93 7.44
C ARG A 459 -21.51 -8.18 6.12
N LEU A 460 -22.24 -7.17 5.67
CA LEU A 460 -22.69 -7.12 4.30
C LEU A 460 -21.47 -6.82 3.40
N PRO A 461 -21.32 -7.52 2.27
CA PRO A 461 -20.24 -7.24 1.33
C PRO A 461 -20.31 -5.79 0.81
N VAL A 462 -19.13 -5.19 0.69
CA VAL A 462 -18.93 -3.86 0.10
C VAL A 462 -18.44 -4.07 -1.33
N PHE A 463 -19.26 -3.71 -2.30
CA PHE A 463 -18.93 -3.82 -3.72
C PHE A 463 -19.68 -2.74 -4.51
N SER A 464 -19.15 -2.37 -5.67
CA SER A 464 -19.81 -1.49 -6.62
C SER A 464 -20.37 -2.30 -7.78
N MET A 465 -21.48 -1.83 -8.34
CA MET A 465 -22.00 -2.35 -9.60
C MET A 465 -22.51 -1.19 -10.44
N ARG A 466 -22.24 -1.23 -11.75
CA ARG A 466 -22.62 -0.17 -12.67
C ARG A 466 -22.76 -0.71 -14.09
N PHE A 467 -23.82 -0.31 -14.77
CA PHE A 467 -24.01 -0.61 -16.19
C PHE A 467 -22.96 0.10 -17.02
N LEU A 468 -22.38 -0.65 -17.96
CA LEU A 468 -21.48 -0.11 -18.97
C LEU A 468 -22.33 0.45 -20.12
N PRO A 469 -21.98 1.57 -20.76
CA PRO A 469 -22.67 2.12 -21.93
C PRO A 469 -22.46 1.25 -23.19
N ILE A 470 -22.81 -0.04 -23.12
CA ILE A 470 -22.61 -1.05 -24.15
C ILE A 470 -23.91 -1.84 -24.29
N ASN A 471 -24.58 -1.67 -25.44
CA ASN A 471 -25.92 -2.21 -25.68
C ASN A 471 -25.92 -3.61 -26.31
N VAL A 472 -24.75 -4.11 -26.69
CA VAL A 472 -24.56 -5.46 -27.22
C VAL A 472 -23.95 -6.35 -26.12
N PRO A 473 -24.50 -7.53 -25.83
CA PRO A 473 -23.97 -8.45 -24.82
C PRO A 473 -22.74 -9.20 -25.38
N TYR A 474 -21.63 -8.51 -25.61
CA TYR A 474 -20.38 -9.13 -26.06
C TYR A 474 -19.92 -10.21 -25.09
N HIS A 475 -19.17 -11.19 -25.59
CA HIS A 475 -18.66 -12.33 -24.82
C HIS A 475 -19.76 -13.24 -24.25
N SER A 476 -20.86 -13.41 -24.99
CA SER A 476 -22.05 -14.14 -24.54
C SER A 476 -22.54 -15.11 -25.60
N HIS A 477 -23.16 -16.21 -25.16
CA HIS A 477 -23.89 -17.12 -26.04
C HIS A 477 -25.05 -16.43 -26.77
N LEU A 478 -25.51 -15.28 -26.28
CA LEU A 478 -26.53 -14.45 -26.96
C LEU A 478 -26.10 -13.96 -28.35
N LEU A 479 -24.80 -14.00 -28.67
CA LEU A 479 -24.27 -13.61 -29.98
C LEU A 479 -23.82 -14.81 -30.83
N GLN A 480 -24.26 -16.03 -30.50
CA GLN A 480 -24.00 -17.22 -31.31
C GLN A 480 -24.46 -16.99 -32.77
N GLY A 481 -23.60 -17.33 -33.74
CA GLY A 481 -23.87 -17.09 -35.16
C GLY A 481 -23.37 -15.73 -35.69
N ALA A 482 -22.95 -14.80 -34.82
CA ALA A 482 -22.42 -13.50 -35.24
C ALA A 482 -21.01 -13.62 -35.83
N THR A 483 -20.19 -14.53 -35.30
CA THR A 483 -18.84 -14.82 -35.79
C THR A 483 -18.86 -15.24 -37.26
N GLU A 484 -19.71 -16.19 -37.62
CA GLU A 484 -19.82 -16.72 -38.98
C GLU A 484 -20.29 -15.65 -39.96
N LYS A 485 -21.24 -14.79 -39.55
CA LYS A 485 -21.71 -13.66 -40.35
C LYS A 485 -20.61 -12.62 -40.56
N ALA A 486 -19.85 -12.30 -39.52
CA ALA A 486 -18.77 -11.33 -39.60
C ALA A 486 -17.61 -11.83 -40.49
N VAL A 487 -17.21 -13.09 -40.35
CA VAL A 487 -16.20 -13.71 -41.24
C VAL A 487 -16.68 -13.69 -42.69
N ALA A 488 -17.94 -14.04 -42.95
CA ALA A 488 -18.51 -14.02 -44.29
C ALA A 488 -18.54 -12.61 -44.91
N ALA A 489 -18.77 -11.57 -44.09
CA ALA A 489 -18.81 -10.17 -44.53
C ALA A 489 -17.42 -9.61 -44.90
N ILE A 490 -16.33 -10.13 -44.32
CA ILE A 490 -14.96 -9.75 -44.71
C ILE A 490 -14.58 -10.38 -46.05
N GLY A 491 -14.97 -11.63 -46.29
CA GLY A 491 -14.66 -12.33 -47.54
C GLY A 491 -13.22 -12.86 -47.64
N SER A 492 -12.97 -13.71 -48.64
CA SER A 492 -11.71 -14.49 -48.74
C SER A 492 -10.51 -13.69 -49.27
N SER A 493 -10.73 -12.63 -50.06
CA SER A 493 -9.65 -11.74 -50.52
C SER A 493 -9.04 -10.94 -49.37
N ASP A 494 -9.87 -10.50 -48.43
CA ASP A 494 -9.46 -9.61 -47.35
C ASP A 494 -8.88 -10.40 -46.17
N ALA A 495 -9.19 -11.69 -46.07
CA ALA A 495 -8.52 -12.63 -45.16
C ALA A 495 -7.01 -12.74 -45.41
N SER A 496 -6.52 -12.36 -46.60
CA SER A 496 -5.07 -12.34 -46.91
C SER A 496 -4.28 -11.30 -46.09
N PHE A 497 -4.94 -10.26 -45.57
CA PHE A 497 -4.32 -9.27 -44.68
C PHE A 497 -4.03 -9.83 -43.27
N TRP A 498 -4.62 -10.97 -42.93
CA TRP A 498 -4.67 -11.53 -41.58
C TRP A 498 -3.89 -12.83 -41.47
N SER A 499 -2.62 -12.87 -41.84
CA SER A 499 -1.83 -14.12 -41.72
C SER A 499 -1.22 -14.29 -40.31
N PRO A 500 -1.47 -15.42 -39.60
CA PRO A 500 -0.81 -15.72 -38.32
C PRO A 500 0.72 -15.65 -38.38
N SER A 501 1.30 -16.12 -39.50
CA SER A 501 2.76 -16.13 -39.68
C SER A 501 3.36 -14.75 -39.92
N ALA A 502 2.52 -13.75 -40.23
CA ALA A 502 2.95 -12.36 -40.43
C ALA A 502 2.96 -11.55 -39.12
N LEU A 503 2.63 -12.15 -37.97
CA LEU A 503 2.74 -11.49 -36.68
C LEU A 503 4.17 -11.62 -36.14
N SER A 504 4.83 -10.49 -35.95
CA SER A 504 6.21 -10.35 -35.48
C SER A 504 6.41 -10.69 -34.00
N CYS A 505 5.39 -10.54 -33.17
CA CYS A 505 5.41 -10.86 -31.74
C CYS A 505 4.20 -11.72 -31.32
N ALA A 506 4.22 -12.26 -30.10
CA ALA A 506 3.11 -13.07 -29.60
C ALA A 506 1.86 -12.20 -29.42
N VAL A 507 0.73 -12.62 -29.97
CA VAL A 507 -0.56 -11.98 -29.66
C VAL A 507 -1.37 -12.93 -28.79
N TYR A 508 -1.62 -12.54 -27.55
CA TYR A 508 -2.25 -13.42 -26.56
C TYR A 508 -3.77 -13.42 -26.68
N ASN A 509 -4.33 -14.62 -26.86
CA ASN A 509 -5.77 -14.87 -26.86
C ASN A 509 -6.40 -14.50 -25.50
N THR A 510 -7.55 -13.84 -25.54
CA THR A 510 -8.23 -13.28 -24.36
C THR A 510 -8.90 -14.32 -23.47
N GLU A 511 -9.21 -15.50 -23.99
CA GLU A 511 -9.86 -16.61 -23.28
C GLU A 511 -8.83 -17.53 -22.61
N ASP A 512 -7.82 -18.00 -23.35
CA ASP A 512 -6.92 -19.06 -22.87
C ASP A 512 -5.45 -18.64 -22.75
N GLY A 513 -5.08 -17.47 -23.27
CA GLY A 513 -3.70 -16.95 -23.26
C GLY A 513 -2.78 -17.59 -24.31
N SER A 514 -3.33 -18.39 -25.24
CA SER A 514 -2.56 -18.98 -26.34
C SER A 514 -2.03 -17.90 -27.31
N ASP A 515 -0.93 -18.22 -28.00
CA ASP A 515 -0.34 -17.32 -28.99
C ASP A 515 -1.04 -17.50 -30.34
N LEU A 516 -1.69 -16.44 -30.84
CA LEU A 516 -2.45 -16.46 -32.09
C LEU A 516 -1.58 -16.75 -33.33
N ARG A 517 -0.24 -16.62 -33.23
CA ARG A 517 0.70 -17.06 -34.28
C ARG A 517 0.61 -18.55 -34.59
N GLN A 518 0.09 -19.34 -33.68
CA GLN A 518 -0.02 -20.79 -33.81
C GLN A 518 -1.24 -21.23 -34.64
N LEU A 519 -2.10 -20.30 -35.05
CA LEU A 519 -3.26 -20.59 -35.89
C LEU A 519 -2.85 -20.94 -37.34
N SER A 520 -3.66 -21.75 -38.01
CA SER A 520 -3.30 -22.40 -39.28
C SER A 520 -3.51 -21.54 -40.53
N SER A 521 -4.39 -20.54 -40.48
CA SER A 521 -4.73 -19.70 -41.64
C SER A 521 -5.27 -18.34 -41.20
N GLY A 522 -5.40 -17.40 -42.14
CA GLY A 522 -5.96 -16.09 -41.82
C GLY A 522 -7.46 -16.10 -41.55
N GLU A 523 -8.20 -17.02 -42.16
CA GLU A 523 -9.60 -17.26 -41.80
C GLU A 523 -9.72 -17.77 -40.35
N ALA A 524 -8.81 -18.64 -39.91
CA ALA A 524 -8.77 -19.12 -38.53
C ALA A 524 -8.44 -17.99 -37.54
N LEU A 525 -7.53 -17.07 -37.90
CA LEU A 525 -7.23 -15.88 -37.11
C LEU A 525 -8.45 -14.95 -36.98
N LEU A 526 -9.10 -14.62 -38.10
CA LEU A 526 -10.31 -13.79 -38.10
C LEU A 526 -11.45 -14.44 -37.30
N THR A 527 -11.67 -15.74 -37.50
CA THR A 527 -12.67 -16.51 -36.73
C THR A 527 -12.37 -16.44 -35.23
N SER A 528 -11.10 -16.62 -34.85
CA SER A 528 -10.67 -16.50 -33.45
C SER A 528 -10.88 -15.09 -32.90
N ILE A 529 -10.53 -14.04 -33.64
CA ILE A 529 -10.73 -12.64 -33.25
C ILE A 529 -12.22 -12.34 -33.02
N PHE A 530 -13.09 -12.70 -33.96
CA PHE A 530 -14.53 -12.48 -33.81
C PHE A 530 -15.11 -13.31 -32.66
N ALA A 531 -14.72 -14.58 -32.51
CA ALA A 531 -15.17 -15.42 -31.40
C ALA A 531 -14.75 -14.84 -30.04
N GLN A 532 -13.52 -14.35 -29.92
CA GLN A 532 -13.00 -13.66 -28.72
C GLN A 532 -13.83 -12.44 -28.30
N ILE A 533 -14.52 -11.80 -29.25
CA ILE A 533 -15.35 -10.61 -28.99
C ILE A 533 -16.82 -10.97 -28.81
N PHE A 534 -17.37 -11.85 -29.66
CA PHE A 534 -18.80 -12.16 -29.63
C PHE A 534 -19.19 -13.15 -28.54
N THR A 535 -18.49 -14.27 -28.42
CA THR A 535 -18.98 -15.42 -27.65
C THR A 535 -18.05 -15.86 -26.52
N SER A 536 -16.74 -15.81 -26.73
CA SER A 536 -15.77 -16.31 -25.75
C SER A 536 -15.67 -15.37 -24.54
N PRO A 537 -15.58 -15.92 -23.31
CA PRO A 537 -15.31 -15.12 -22.12
C PRO A 537 -13.88 -14.59 -22.11
N ILE A 538 -13.66 -13.48 -21.41
CA ILE A 538 -12.32 -12.91 -21.21
C ILE A 538 -11.78 -13.34 -19.84
N TYR A 539 -10.59 -13.94 -19.81
CA TYR A 539 -9.81 -14.20 -18.60
C TYR A 539 -8.59 -13.29 -18.54
N TRP A 540 -8.84 -12.01 -18.26
CA TRP A 540 -7.86 -10.94 -18.48
C TRP A 540 -6.62 -11.11 -17.61
N ALA A 541 -6.78 -11.16 -16.29
CA ALA A 541 -5.65 -11.20 -15.34
C ALA A 541 -4.90 -12.54 -15.33
N THR A 542 -5.63 -13.64 -15.47
CA THR A 542 -5.11 -15.00 -15.27
C THR A 542 -4.61 -15.68 -16.54
N LYS A 543 -5.01 -15.18 -17.71
CA LYS A 543 -4.64 -15.74 -19.02
C LYS A 543 -4.03 -14.67 -19.94
N ALA A 544 -4.85 -13.75 -20.45
CA ALA A 544 -4.45 -12.80 -21.49
C ALA A 544 -3.24 -11.92 -21.11
N THR A 545 -3.20 -11.48 -19.85
CA THR A 545 -2.13 -10.63 -19.29
C THR A 545 -1.26 -11.36 -18.27
N ASN A 546 -1.29 -12.71 -18.28
CA ASN A 546 -0.37 -13.51 -17.49
C ASN A 546 0.99 -13.63 -18.22
N PHE A 547 1.61 -12.47 -18.47
CA PHE A 547 2.88 -12.39 -19.17
C PHE A 547 3.99 -13.16 -18.44
N PRO A 548 5.07 -13.54 -19.15
CA PRO A 548 6.22 -14.20 -18.54
C PRO A 548 6.80 -13.41 -17.36
N ALA A 549 7.49 -14.10 -16.45
CA ALA A 549 8.13 -13.47 -15.28
C ALA A 549 9.25 -12.47 -15.66
N THR A 550 9.70 -12.49 -16.91
CA THR A 550 10.67 -11.55 -17.51
C THR A 550 10.04 -10.23 -17.93
N ALA A 551 8.71 -10.15 -18.07
CA ALA A 551 8.02 -8.92 -18.44
C ALA A 551 8.31 -7.79 -17.43
N THR A 552 8.58 -6.59 -17.94
CA THR A 552 8.95 -5.43 -17.12
C THR A 552 8.04 -4.22 -17.34
N HIS A 553 7.60 -4.00 -18.59
CA HIS A 553 6.84 -2.82 -18.96
C HIS A 553 5.72 -3.19 -19.93
N ALA A 554 4.61 -2.46 -19.84
CA ALA A 554 3.53 -2.54 -20.82
C ALA A 554 2.99 -1.14 -21.14
N ILE A 555 2.81 -0.84 -22.42
CA ILE A 555 2.22 0.42 -22.89
C ILE A 555 0.75 0.17 -23.25
N ASP A 556 -0.14 0.93 -22.62
CA ASP A 556 -1.56 0.99 -22.94
C ASP A 556 -1.82 2.05 -24.01
N PHE A 557 -2.16 1.57 -25.21
CA PHE A 557 -2.63 2.36 -26.35
C PHE A 557 -4.15 2.50 -26.37
N GLY A 558 -4.85 1.90 -25.39
CA GLY A 558 -6.29 1.96 -25.22
C GLY A 558 -6.84 3.34 -24.94
N THR A 559 -8.16 3.45 -24.99
CA THR A 559 -8.89 4.64 -24.53
C THR A 559 -9.21 4.54 -23.04
N GLY A 560 -9.53 5.67 -22.42
CA GLY A 560 -9.99 5.79 -21.04
C GLY A 560 -8.94 6.32 -20.05
N GLY A 561 -7.69 6.51 -20.49
CA GLY A 561 -6.59 7.02 -19.65
C GLY A 561 -6.49 6.28 -18.31
N SER A 562 -6.66 6.98 -17.18
CA SER A 562 -6.63 6.38 -15.84
C SER A 562 -7.77 5.39 -15.57
N SER A 563 -8.86 5.46 -16.33
CA SER A 563 -9.99 4.52 -16.28
C SER A 563 -9.89 3.41 -17.33
N GLY A 564 -8.83 3.42 -18.15
CA GLY A 564 -8.53 2.42 -19.17
C GLY A 564 -7.99 1.11 -18.60
N ILE A 565 -7.60 0.20 -19.49
CA ILE A 565 -7.13 -1.13 -19.10
C ILE A 565 -5.74 -1.11 -18.45
N GLY A 566 -4.91 -0.10 -18.71
CA GLY A 566 -3.60 0.03 -18.09
C GLY A 566 -3.70 0.10 -16.57
N SER A 567 -4.65 0.85 -16.02
CA SER A 567 -4.84 0.93 -14.57
C SER A 567 -5.42 -0.35 -13.98
N LEU A 568 -6.26 -1.07 -14.73
CA LEU A 568 -6.73 -2.40 -14.37
C LEU A 568 -5.56 -3.40 -14.31
N CYS A 569 -4.69 -3.40 -15.33
CA CYS A 569 -3.49 -4.24 -15.38
C CYS A 569 -2.51 -3.90 -14.25
N ALA A 570 -2.28 -2.61 -13.98
CA ALA A 570 -1.42 -2.16 -12.89
C ALA A 570 -1.84 -2.78 -11.53
N ARG A 571 -3.16 -2.80 -11.24
CA ARG A 571 -3.69 -3.47 -10.03
C ARG A 571 -3.50 -4.99 -10.06
N ASN A 572 -3.74 -5.63 -11.21
CA ASN A 572 -3.57 -7.09 -11.34
C ASN A 572 -2.09 -7.53 -11.27
N TRP A 573 -1.16 -6.63 -11.61
CA TRP A 573 0.28 -6.88 -11.63
C TRP A 573 1.01 -6.39 -10.39
N GLU A 574 0.30 -5.90 -9.38
CA GLU A 574 0.91 -5.54 -8.10
C GLU A 574 1.80 -6.69 -7.59
N GLY A 575 3.08 -6.37 -7.37
CA GLY A 575 4.08 -7.33 -6.92
C GLY A 575 4.74 -8.19 -8.00
N ARG A 576 4.29 -8.11 -9.26
CA ARG A 576 4.89 -8.82 -10.41
C ARG A 576 6.02 -8.05 -11.08
N GLY A 577 6.23 -6.78 -10.71
CA GLY A 577 7.28 -5.93 -11.27
C GLY A 577 7.03 -5.48 -12.71
N ILE A 578 5.76 -5.36 -13.13
CA ILE A 578 5.38 -4.88 -14.46
C ILE A 578 4.85 -3.44 -14.34
N ARG A 579 5.57 -2.49 -14.93
CA ARG A 579 5.17 -1.08 -15.03
C ARG A 579 4.18 -0.89 -16.17
N SER A 580 2.98 -0.37 -15.88
CA SER A 580 2.02 0.04 -16.92
C SER A 580 2.17 1.52 -17.23
N ILE A 581 2.31 1.86 -18.51
CA ILE A 581 2.41 3.22 -19.03
C ILE A 581 1.19 3.50 -19.90
N MET A 582 0.37 4.49 -19.53
CA MET A 582 -0.85 4.87 -20.24
C MET A 582 -0.57 6.11 -21.09
N LEU A 583 -0.69 5.96 -22.41
CA LEU A 583 -0.53 7.06 -23.35
C LEU A 583 -1.73 8.03 -23.29
N GLY A 584 -1.53 9.26 -23.79
CA GLY A 584 -2.51 10.34 -23.77
C GLY A 584 -2.00 11.63 -23.10
N ASN A 585 -2.88 12.63 -22.96
CA ASN A 585 -2.52 13.97 -22.47
C ASN A 585 -2.40 14.09 -20.94
N ARG A 586 -1.97 13.03 -20.27
CA ARG A 586 -1.79 12.98 -18.81
C ARG A 586 -0.35 13.37 -18.47
N GLY A 587 -0.15 14.56 -17.91
CA GLY A 587 1.17 15.07 -17.51
C GLY A 587 1.75 14.42 -16.25
N GLU A 588 0.91 13.95 -15.33
CA GLU A 588 1.36 13.50 -14.01
C GLU A 588 0.68 12.23 -13.48
N GLY A 589 1.32 11.64 -12.48
CA GLY A 589 0.90 10.43 -11.78
C GLY A 589 1.56 9.16 -12.31
N VAL A 590 1.32 8.07 -11.59
CA VAL A 590 1.91 6.75 -11.86
C VAL A 590 1.53 6.25 -13.26
N GLY A 591 2.54 5.90 -14.06
CA GLY A 591 2.37 5.35 -15.41
C GLY A 591 1.92 6.39 -16.42
N ALA A 592 2.28 7.66 -16.24
CA ALA A 592 1.90 8.72 -17.17
C ALA A 592 2.65 8.60 -18.51
N GLY A 593 2.01 9.06 -19.61
CA GLY A 593 2.53 8.91 -20.96
C GLY A 593 3.97 9.41 -21.17
N LYS A 594 4.41 10.44 -20.42
CA LYS A 594 5.79 10.95 -20.46
C LYS A 594 6.86 9.88 -20.24
N GLU A 595 6.56 8.85 -19.45
CA GLU A 595 7.48 7.74 -19.18
C GLU A 595 7.85 6.96 -20.45
N ALA A 596 7.01 6.99 -21.49
CA ALA A 596 7.28 6.30 -22.75
C ALA A 596 8.38 6.98 -23.60
N TRP A 597 8.55 8.31 -23.47
CA TRP A 597 9.53 9.12 -24.22
C TRP A 597 10.68 9.66 -23.36
N GLY A 598 10.53 9.65 -22.04
CA GLY A 598 11.45 10.30 -21.11
C GLY A 598 12.87 9.72 -21.07
N SER A 599 13.76 10.49 -20.44
CA SER A 599 15.18 10.15 -20.24
C SER A 599 15.44 9.22 -19.04
N LYS A 600 14.40 8.91 -18.25
CA LYS A 600 14.48 8.04 -17.08
C LYS A 600 13.46 6.91 -17.17
N VAL A 601 13.89 5.69 -16.88
CA VAL A 601 13.01 4.52 -16.75
C VAL A 601 12.65 4.31 -15.28
N ILE A 602 11.39 4.00 -15.01
CA ILE A 602 10.88 3.70 -13.66
C ILE A 602 10.48 2.22 -13.64
N ASP A 603 11.24 1.43 -12.89
CA ASP A 603 11.00 -0.01 -12.73
C ASP A 603 10.08 -0.27 -11.51
N GLU A 604 9.21 -1.28 -11.59
CA GLU A 604 8.37 -1.75 -10.47
C GLU A 604 9.06 -2.87 -9.68
N ASP A 605 8.84 -2.90 -8.37
CA ASP A 605 9.42 -3.93 -7.52
C ASP A 605 8.70 -5.29 -7.70
N LYS A 606 9.49 -6.35 -7.90
CA LYS A 606 9.03 -7.74 -7.74
C LYS A 606 9.06 -8.12 -6.27
N TRP A 607 7.90 -8.36 -5.65
CA TRP A 607 7.82 -8.66 -4.22
C TRP A 607 8.56 -9.96 -3.85
N THR A 608 8.52 -10.94 -4.75
CA THR A 608 9.24 -12.22 -4.63
C THR A 608 10.75 -12.10 -4.70
N GLU A 609 11.30 -10.97 -5.16
CA GLU A 609 12.75 -10.73 -5.20
C GLU A 609 13.18 -9.78 -4.07
N LYS A 610 12.40 -8.72 -3.88
CA LYS A 610 12.67 -7.65 -2.91
C LYS A 610 12.42 -8.08 -1.46
N PHE A 611 11.32 -8.78 -1.21
CA PHE A 611 10.88 -9.12 0.15
C PHE A 611 10.98 -10.61 0.49
N ARG A 612 11.53 -11.44 -0.42
CA ARG A 612 11.76 -12.86 -0.09
C ARG A 612 12.67 -13.01 1.13
N PRO A 613 12.41 -14.02 1.98
CA PRO A 613 13.32 -14.37 3.06
C PRO A 613 14.64 -14.86 2.48
N ARG A 614 15.76 -14.50 3.13
CA ARG A 614 17.10 -14.95 2.75
C ARG A 614 17.80 -15.56 3.96
N LEU A 615 18.96 -16.17 3.73
CA LEU A 615 19.87 -16.59 4.79
C LEU A 615 21.16 -15.78 4.68
N VAL A 616 21.77 -15.50 5.84
CA VAL A 616 23.10 -14.90 5.91
C VAL A 616 23.89 -15.53 7.04
N ARG A 617 25.21 -15.69 6.83
CA ARG A 617 26.14 -16.16 7.84
C ARG A 617 26.88 -14.98 8.45
N THR A 618 26.85 -14.83 9.77
CA THR A 618 27.61 -13.81 10.48
C THR A 618 29.04 -14.27 10.78
N SER A 619 29.93 -13.35 11.16
CA SER A 619 31.33 -13.65 11.47
C SER A 619 31.55 -14.66 12.60
N ASP A 620 30.54 -14.86 13.46
CA ASP A 620 30.51 -15.90 14.50
C ASP A 620 30.13 -17.30 13.95
N GLY A 621 29.86 -17.42 12.65
CA GLY A 621 29.50 -18.65 11.96
C GLY A 621 28.00 -18.99 12.00
N LYS A 622 27.18 -18.23 12.74
CA LYS A 622 25.74 -18.48 12.87
C LYS A 622 25.00 -18.11 11.59
N ILE A 623 24.04 -18.95 11.19
CA ILE A 623 23.10 -18.66 10.11
C ILE A 623 21.91 -17.91 10.69
N HIS A 624 21.56 -16.79 10.06
CA HIS A 624 20.41 -15.96 10.40
C HIS A 624 19.42 -15.90 9.25
N ILE A 625 18.13 -15.91 9.58
CA ILE A 625 17.08 -15.55 8.62
C ILE A 625 17.16 -14.04 8.40
N ASP A 626 17.40 -13.65 7.15
CA ASP A 626 17.62 -12.28 6.70
C ASP A 626 16.34 -11.71 6.09
N THR A 627 15.76 -10.74 6.80
CA THR A 627 14.55 -9.99 6.45
C THR A 627 14.72 -8.53 6.85
N PRO A 628 13.90 -7.61 6.31
CA PRO A 628 13.92 -6.21 6.75
C PRO A 628 13.74 -6.03 8.27
N PHE A 629 12.96 -6.89 8.92
CA PHE A 629 12.71 -6.84 10.37
C PHE A 629 13.88 -7.39 11.20
N SER A 630 14.44 -8.54 10.81
CA SER A 630 15.60 -9.11 11.50
C SER A 630 16.84 -8.22 11.41
N ARG A 631 17.05 -7.56 10.26
CA ARG A 631 18.08 -6.53 10.08
C ARG A 631 17.87 -5.33 10.99
N LEU A 632 16.63 -4.84 11.17
CA LEU A 632 16.31 -3.71 12.04
C LEU A 632 16.67 -3.99 13.51
N LEU A 633 16.32 -5.17 14.01
CA LEU A 633 16.49 -5.54 15.41
C LEU A 633 17.81 -6.26 15.73
N SER A 634 18.56 -6.67 14.69
CA SER A 634 19.72 -7.57 14.82
C SER A 634 19.39 -8.86 15.58
N LYS A 635 18.15 -9.34 15.44
CA LYS A 635 17.56 -10.50 16.13
C LYS A 635 16.79 -11.36 15.10
N PRO A 636 16.54 -12.65 15.36
CA PRO A 636 15.70 -13.46 14.49
C PRO A 636 14.32 -12.80 14.26
N PRO A 637 13.65 -13.05 13.12
CA PRO A 637 12.38 -12.39 12.79
C PRO A 637 11.17 -12.96 13.57
N LEU A 638 11.39 -13.36 14.82
CA LEU A 638 10.42 -13.90 15.75
C LEU A 638 10.43 -13.05 17.02
N MET A 639 9.26 -12.57 17.45
CA MET A 639 9.14 -11.73 18.64
C MET A 639 8.02 -12.17 19.58
N VAL A 640 8.14 -11.82 20.86
CA VAL A 640 7.09 -11.96 21.86
C VAL A 640 6.43 -10.60 22.10
N ALA A 641 5.12 -10.51 21.86
CA ALA A 641 4.40 -9.24 21.99
C ALA A 641 4.12 -8.86 23.45
N GLY A 642 3.78 -7.59 23.68
CA GLY A 642 3.39 -7.06 24.98
C GLY A 642 2.04 -7.61 25.45
N MET A 643 2.07 -8.49 26.45
CA MET A 643 0.89 -9.13 27.04
C MET A 643 0.74 -8.77 28.51
N THR A 644 -0.43 -8.22 28.88
CA THR A 644 -0.86 -8.20 30.28
C THR A 644 -1.66 -9.48 30.54
N PRO A 645 -1.29 -10.34 31.51
CA PRO A 645 -0.26 -10.15 32.55
C PRO A 645 1.14 -10.71 32.22
N THR A 646 1.26 -11.62 31.23
CA THR A 646 2.43 -12.52 31.03
C THR A 646 3.78 -11.82 30.86
N THR A 647 3.82 -10.64 30.25
CA THR A 647 5.06 -9.86 30.01
C THR A 647 5.21 -8.65 30.94
N VAL A 648 4.48 -8.60 32.06
CA VAL A 648 4.61 -7.52 33.07
C VAL A 648 5.77 -7.79 34.04
N LYS A 649 6.01 -9.06 34.36
CA LYS A 649 7.03 -9.47 35.34
C LYS A 649 8.38 -9.71 34.64
N ALA A 650 9.48 -9.42 35.34
CA ALA A 650 10.82 -9.44 34.76
C ALA A 650 11.30 -10.83 34.33
N GLY A 651 10.92 -11.88 35.08
CA GLY A 651 11.40 -13.25 34.84
C GLY A 651 11.23 -13.72 33.39
N PHE A 652 10.00 -13.69 32.89
CA PHE A 652 9.69 -14.13 31.52
C PHE A 652 10.34 -13.24 30.45
N VAL A 653 10.24 -11.91 30.58
CA VAL A 653 10.88 -10.95 29.66
C VAL A 653 12.40 -11.19 29.58
N SER A 654 13.04 -11.40 30.73
CA SER A 654 14.47 -11.66 30.80
C SER A 654 14.86 -13.01 30.16
N ALA A 655 14.00 -14.02 30.27
CA ALA A 655 14.23 -15.32 29.64
C ALA A 655 14.18 -15.23 28.10
N VAL A 656 13.22 -14.48 27.54
CA VAL A 656 13.13 -14.26 26.09
C VAL A 656 14.35 -13.47 25.57
N LEU A 657 14.74 -12.41 26.29
CA LEU A 657 15.92 -11.61 25.94
C LEU A 657 17.21 -12.42 25.99
N LYS A 658 17.37 -13.31 26.98
CA LYS A 658 18.51 -14.24 27.06
C LYS A 658 18.53 -15.25 25.93
N ALA A 659 17.37 -15.71 25.50
CA ALA A 659 17.24 -16.59 24.35
C ALA A 659 17.58 -15.90 23.01
N GLY A 660 17.74 -14.58 22.99
CA GLY A 660 18.16 -13.81 21.82
C GLY A 660 17.01 -13.29 20.96
N TYR A 661 15.77 -13.35 21.46
CA TYR A 661 14.58 -12.88 20.73
C TYR A 661 14.11 -11.51 21.23
N HIS A 662 13.34 -10.82 20.40
CA HIS A 662 12.71 -9.56 20.78
C HIS A 662 11.48 -9.81 21.68
N VAL A 663 11.30 -8.97 22.70
CA VAL A 663 10.12 -9.00 23.57
C VAL A 663 9.77 -7.60 24.04
N GLU A 664 8.48 -7.36 24.19
CA GLU A 664 7.96 -6.11 24.73
C GLU A 664 7.57 -6.27 26.22
N LEU A 665 8.01 -5.33 27.05
CA LEU A 665 7.56 -5.19 28.43
C LEU A 665 6.15 -4.58 28.44
N ALA A 666 5.17 -5.27 29.01
CA ALA A 666 3.80 -4.76 29.07
C ALA A 666 3.65 -3.62 30.08
N GLY A 667 3.49 -2.39 29.57
CA GLY A 667 3.26 -1.18 30.36
C GLY A 667 1.94 -1.18 31.13
N GLY A 668 0.95 -1.99 30.73
CA GLY A 668 -0.37 -2.07 31.37
C GLY A 668 -0.31 -2.42 32.87
N GLY A 669 0.70 -3.17 33.30
CA GLY A 669 0.91 -3.55 34.70
C GLY A 669 1.69 -2.54 35.56
N HIS A 670 2.12 -1.41 34.99
CA HIS A 670 2.93 -0.41 35.69
C HIS A 670 2.16 0.90 35.86
N TYR A 671 1.91 1.30 37.11
CA TYR A 671 1.01 2.41 37.46
C TYR A 671 1.70 3.71 37.86
N ASN A 672 3.03 3.71 37.96
CA ASN A 672 3.85 4.91 38.22
C ASN A 672 5.29 4.72 37.71
N GLU A 673 6.08 5.80 37.69
CA GLU A 673 7.45 5.80 37.18
C GLU A 673 8.39 4.88 37.98
N LYS A 674 8.25 4.84 39.31
CA LYS A 674 9.06 4.00 40.19
C LYS A 674 8.92 2.52 39.82
N ALA A 675 7.71 2.06 39.50
CA ALA A 675 7.43 0.69 39.10
C ALA A 675 8.12 0.34 37.77
N VAL A 676 8.07 1.23 36.78
CA VAL A 676 8.72 1.02 35.48
C VAL A 676 10.25 0.94 35.64
N ARG A 677 10.85 1.92 36.34
CA ARG A 677 12.30 1.97 36.58
C ARG A 677 12.80 0.74 37.34
N ALA A 678 12.10 0.35 38.40
CA ALA A 678 12.45 -0.85 39.17
C ALA A 678 12.36 -2.11 38.31
N LYS A 679 11.36 -2.21 37.42
CA LYS A 679 11.20 -3.35 36.53
C LYS A 679 12.31 -3.45 35.49
N VAL A 680 12.70 -2.33 34.88
CA VAL A 680 13.82 -2.29 33.94
C VAL A 680 15.14 -2.68 34.62
N ALA A 681 15.41 -2.15 35.81
CA ALA A 681 16.61 -2.51 36.57
C ALA A 681 16.66 -4.01 36.92
N GLU A 682 15.51 -4.60 37.28
CA GLU A 682 15.39 -6.03 37.54
C GLU A 682 15.67 -6.86 36.27
N ILE A 683 15.10 -6.46 35.12
CA ILE A 683 15.34 -7.13 33.83
C ILE A 683 16.82 -7.06 33.46
N GLN A 684 17.45 -5.89 33.57
CA GLN A 684 18.89 -5.73 33.28
C GLN A 684 19.74 -6.68 34.12
N LYS A 685 19.49 -6.72 35.43
CA LYS A 685 20.20 -7.61 36.36
C LYS A 685 19.99 -9.08 35.98
N LEU A 686 18.77 -9.47 35.61
CA LEU A 686 18.47 -10.85 35.25
C LEU A 686 19.12 -11.22 33.92
N VAL A 687 18.98 -10.40 32.87
CA VAL A 687 19.57 -10.63 31.54
C VAL A 687 21.08 -10.75 31.63
N ASN A 688 21.72 -9.89 32.44
CA ASN A 688 23.17 -9.92 32.72
C ASN A 688 24.03 -9.95 31.44
N LYS A 689 23.64 -9.16 30.44
CA LYS A 689 24.34 -9.00 29.16
C LYS A 689 24.20 -7.55 28.69
N PRO A 690 25.31 -6.79 28.58
CA PRO A 690 25.29 -5.43 28.05
C PRO A 690 24.77 -5.36 26.61
N GLY A 691 24.21 -4.21 26.22
CA GLY A 691 23.72 -3.96 24.86
C GLY A 691 22.38 -4.61 24.50
N VAL A 692 21.75 -5.36 25.40
CA VAL A 692 20.42 -5.93 25.17
C VAL A 692 19.34 -4.88 25.46
N GLY A 693 18.67 -4.44 24.41
CA GLY A 693 17.60 -3.47 24.45
C GLY A 693 16.26 -4.00 24.96
N ILE A 694 15.46 -3.11 25.56
CA ILE A 694 14.08 -3.35 26.02
C ILE A 694 13.13 -2.44 25.25
N THR A 695 12.01 -2.99 24.81
CA THR A 695 10.88 -2.24 24.22
C THR A 695 9.72 -2.21 25.21
N LEU A 696 9.08 -1.05 25.37
CA LEU A 696 7.89 -0.88 26.22
C LEU A 696 6.63 -0.88 25.36
N ASN A 697 5.65 -1.69 25.73
CA ASN A 697 4.30 -1.68 25.14
C ASN A 697 3.37 -0.79 25.96
N CYS A 698 3.00 0.37 25.41
CA CYS A 698 2.17 1.38 26.05
C CYS A 698 0.75 1.39 25.47
N LEU A 699 -0.26 1.34 26.34
CA LEU A 699 -1.67 1.38 25.94
C LEU A 699 -2.11 2.82 25.66
N TYR A 700 -2.34 3.16 24.39
CA TYR A 700 -2.77 4.50 23.98
C TYR A 700 -4.17 4.85 24.50
N ILE A 701 -5.08 3.87 24.61
CA ILE A 701 -6.40 4.08 25.22
C ILE A 701 -6.32 4.46 26.71
N ASN A 702 -5.26 4.08 27.42
CA ASN A 702 -5.07 4.41 28.84
C ASN A 702 -4.23 5.68 29.00
N GLN A 703 -4.87 6.83 28.79
CA GLN A 703 -4.23 8.14 28.86
C GLN A 703 -3.50 8.41 30.18
N ARG A 704 -3.99 7.88 31.31
CA ARG A 704 -3.32 8.03 32.61
C ARG A 704 -1.93 7.38 32.62
N GLN A 705 -1.79 6.19 32.04
CA GLN A 705 -0.50 5.50 31.93
C GLN A 705 0.38 6.15 30.86
N TRP A 706 -0.21 6.45 29.70
CA TRP A 706 0.49 7.06 28.58
C TRP A 706 1.23 8.34 28.96
N THR A 707 0.56 9.26 29.67
CA THR A 707 1.09 10.59 30.03
C THR A 707 2.37 10.55 30.86
N PHE A 708 2.60 9.50 31.65
CA PHE A 708 3.87 9.36 32.38
C PHE A 708 4.83 8.37 31.70
N GLN A 709 4.33 7.32 31.04
CA GLN A 709 5.18 6.27 30.47
C GLN A 709 6.01 6.80 29.28
N LEU A 710 5.41 7.57 28.37
CA LEU A 710 6.13 8.06 27.19
C LEU A 710 7.28 9.03 27.57
N PRO A 711 7.05 10.11 28.35
CA PRO A 711 8.13 11.01 28.75
C PRO A 711 9.21 10.29 29.58
N LEU A 712 8.80 9.40 30.49
CA LEU A 712 9.72 8.60 31.29
C LEU A 712 10.62 7.72 30.41
N TRP A 713 10.06 7.08 29.38
CA TRP A 713 10.82 6.19 28.50
C TRP A 713 11.89 6.95 27.72
N GLN A 714 11.55 8.14 27.21
CA GLN A 714 12.49 9.06 26.58
C GLN A 714 13.59 9.53 27.56
N GLN A 715 13.20 9.87 28.79
CA GLN A 715 14.14 10.28 29.83
C GLN A 715 15.11 9.14 30.20
N MET A 716 14.59 7.93 30.41
CA MET A 716 15.40 6.75 30.72
C MET A 716 16.44 6.46 29.61
N LYS A 717 16.07 6.66 28.34
CA LYS A 717 17.04 6.54 27.25
C LYS A 717 18.16 7.58 27.34
N LYS A 718 17.82 8.85 27.63
CA LYS A 718 18.81 9.94 27.81
C LYS A 718 19.73 9.72 29.02
N GLU A 719 19.23 9.06 30.07
CA GLU A 719 20.01 8.62 31.24
C GLU A 719 20.93 7.42 30.95
N GLY A 720 20.85 6.84 29.75
CA GLY A 720 21.69 5.73 29.30
C GLY A 720 21.17 4.33 29.64
N LEU A 721 19.90 4.20 30.03
CA LEU A 721 19.26 2.89 30.23
C LEU A 721 19.03 2.18 28.88
N PRO A 722 18.87 0.84 28.85
CA PRO A 722 18.81 0.03 27.63
C PRO A 722 17.42 0.09 26.98
N VAL A 723 16.97 1.29 26.67
CA VAL A 723 15.74 1.55 25.95
C VAL A 723 16.01 1.41 24.44
N GLU A 724 15.26 0.53 23.78
CA GLU A 724 15.43 0.17 22.35
C GLU A 724 14.27 0.66 21.47
N GLY A 725 13.03 0.47 21.92
CA GLY A 725 11.84 0.79 21.14
C GLY A 725 10.62 1.13 22.00
N LEU A 726 9.56 1.57 21.33
CA LEU A 726 8.24 1.82 21.92
C LEU A 726 7.16 1.20 21.02
N CYS A 727 6.25 0.44 21.62
CA CYS A 727 5.05 -0.06 20.96
C CYS A 727 3.82 0.75 21.43
N VAL A 728 3.06 1.27 20.47
CA VAL A 728 1.80 1.98 20.70
C VAL A 728 0.66 0.99 20.48
N ALA A 729 0.05 0.52 21.57
CA ALA A 729 -0.97 -0.52 21.54
C ALA A 729 -2.36 0.02 21.88
N ALA A 730 -3.40 -0.70 21.43
CA ALA A 730 -4.81 -0.38 21.69
C ALA A 730 -5.20 1.06 21.29
N GLY A 731 -4.83 1.47 20.08
CA GLY A 731 -5.18 2.75 19.48
C GLY A 731 -4.13 3.21 18.47
N ILE A 732 -4.56 3.91 17.41
CA ILE A 732 -3.67 4.51 16.42
C ILE A 732 -3.71 6.04 16.63
N PRO A 733 -2.57 6.71 16.89
CA PRO A 733 -2.52 8.17 16.96
C PRO A 733 -2.96 8.84 15.65
N SER A 734 -3.32 10.13 15.69
CA SER A 734 -3.47 10.91 14.45
C SER A 734 -2.11 11.14 13.78
N THR A 735 -2.09 11.53 12.51
CA THR A 735 -0.85 11.83 11.77
C THR A 735 0.04 12.83 12.51
N GLU A 736 -0.56 13.90 13.04
CA GLU A 736 0.13 14.96 13.78
C GLU A 736 0.70 14.43 15.09
N LYS A 737 -0.08 13.62 15.82
CA LYS A 737 0.36 13.04 17.09
C LYS A 737 1.43 11.98 16.92
N ALA A 738 1.39 11.16 15.88
CA ALA A 738 2.49 10.24 15.63
C ALA A 738 3.76 10.97 15.21
N LYS A 739 3.66 12.07 14.44
CA LYS A 739 4.83 12.91 14.15
C LYS A 739 5.45 13.43 15.45
N GLU A 740 4.65 14.00 16.36
CA GLU A 740 5.12 14.45 17.68
C GLU A 740 5.80 13.32 18.49
N ILE A 741 5.20 12.13 18.50
CA ILE A 741 5.78 10.95 19.15
C ILE A 741 7.11 10.57 18.50
N ILE A 742 7.16 10.48 17.17
CA ILE A 742 8.35 10.09 16.40
C ILE A 742 9.48 11.10 16.60
N ASP A 743 9.19 12.40 16.54
CA ASP A 743 10.19 13.45 16.76
C ASP A 743 10.77 13.35 18.18
N GLY A 744 9.91 13.16 19.20
CA GLY A 744 10.36 12.95 20.58
C GLY A 744 11.18 11.66 20.79
N LEU A 745 10.83 10.58 20.08
CA LEU A 745 11.60 9.32 20.11
C LEU A 745 12.96 9.46 19.39
N ARG A 746 12.99 10.17 18.27
CA ARG A 746 14.19 10.49 17.49
C ARG A 746 15.17 11.32 18.32
N ASP A 747 14.69 12.38 18.97
CA ASP A 747 15.47 13.24 19.88
C ASP A 747 16.01 12.47 21.09
N ALA A 748 15.28 11.44 21.53
CA ALA A 748 15.74 10.54 22.59
C ALA A 748 16.71 9.46 22.07
N GLY A 749 16.84 9.25 20.76
CA GLY A 749 17.69 8.20 20.17
C GLY A 749 17.08 6.79 20.26
N ILE A 750 15.75 6.69 20.23
CA ILE A 750 14.99 5.42 20.23
C ILE A 750 14.85 4.92 18.78
N LYS A 751 15.10 3.62 18.54
CA LYS A 751 15.38 3.10 17.19
C LYS A 751 14.15 2.90 16.29
N HIS A 752 12.97 2.69 16.87
CA HIS A 752 11.76 2.37 16.12
C HIS A 752 10.47 2.64 16.92
N VAL A 753 9.35 2.77 16.20
CA VAL A 753 7.98 2.89 16.74
C VAL A 753 7.00 2.04 15.92
N VAL A 754 5.76 1.95 16.36
CA VAL A 754 4.64 1.32 15.64
C VAL A 754 3.66 2.41 15.17
N ASN A 755 3.38 2.46 13.85
CA ASN A 755 2.46 3.33 13.09
C ASN A 755 2.92 4.75 12.63
N ILE A 756 2.46 5.11 11.42
CA ILE A 756 2.54 6.41 10.67
C ILE A 756 3.82 6.63 9.85
N ALA A 757 3.83 6.06 8.64
CA ALA A 757 5.01 5.96 7.78
C ALA A 757 5.19 7.07 6.74
N SER A 758 4.11 7.56 6.11
CA SER A 758 4.22 8.48 4.96
C SER A 758 4.81 9.84 5.34
N SER A 759 4.52 10.33 6.55
CA SER A 759 5.03 11.61 7.04
C SER A 759 6.43 11.54 7.67
N ASN A 760 7.01 10.34 7.81
CA ASN A 760 8.30 10.09 8.46
C ASN A 760 9.10 9.00 7.69
N PRO A 761 9.42 9.23 6.40
CA PRO A 761 9.97 8.20 5.51
C PRO A 761 11.36 7.68 5.94
N ASP A 762 12.05 8.41 6.82
CA ASP A 762 13.39 8.10 7.32
C ASP A 762 13.40 7.34 8.65
N PHE A 763 12.26 7.21 9.33
CA PHE A 763 12.16 6.56 10.64
C PHE A 763 11.64 5.12 10.53
N PRO A 764 12.34 4.10 11.08
CA PRO A 764 11.88 2.71 11.03
C PRO A 764 10.59 2.48 11.82
N ILE A 765 9.61 1.84 11.17
CA ILE A 765 8.31 1.53 11.79
C ILE A 765 8.03 0.03 11.68
N ILE A 766 7.72 -0.61 12.80
CA ILE A 766 7.26 -2.00 12.80
C ILE A 766 5.73 -1.98 12.78
N LEU A 767 5.12 -2.50 11.72
CA LEU A 767 3.66 -2.66 11.61
C LEU A 767 3.28 -4.05 12.09
N GLN A 768 2.80 -4.15 13.34
CA GLN A 768 2.33 -5.40 13.94
C GLN A 768 0.86 -5.66 13.56
N TRP A 769 0.65 -6.31 12.42
CA TRP A 769 -0.69 -6.67 11.97
C TRP A 769 -1.26 -7.85 12.76
N THR A 770 -2.40 -7.64 13.42
CA THR A 770 -3.13 -8.69 14.14
C THR A 770 -4.60 -8.69 13.72
N GLY A 771 -5.14 -9.87 13.43
CA GLY A 771 -6.54 -10.06 13.08
C GLY A 771 -7.43 -10.28 14.30
N GLY A 772 -8.74 -10.44 14.08
CA GLY A 772 -9.70 -10.67 15.16
C GLY A 772 -9.54 -12.01 15.88
N ARG A 773 -8.77 -12.95 15.32
CA ARG A 773 -8.41 -14.23 15.95
C ARG A 773 -7.33 -14.13 17.03
N ALA A 774 -6.87 -12.93 17.38
CA ALA A 774 -5.90 -12.72 18.45
C ALA A 774 -6.47 -13.07 19.84
N GLY A 775 -5.59 -13.42 20.78
CA GLY A 775 -5.94 -13.60 22.18
C GLY A 775 -5.95 -12.27 22.93
N GLY A 776 -6.82 -12.12 23.94
CA GLY A 776 -7.00 -10.84 24.61
C GLY A 776 -7.91 -9.90 23.82
N HIS A 777 -7.68 -8.58 23.91
CA HIS A 777 -8.42 -7.60 23.11
C HIS A 777 -8.19 -7.87 21.62
N HIS A 778 -9.26 -7.88 20.83
CA HIS A 778 -9.16 -8.17 19.40
C HIS A 778 -10.10 -7.29 18.56
N SER A 779 -9.79 -7.19 17.26
CA SER A 779 -10.68 -6.54 16.30
C SER A 779 -11.81 -7.48 15.86
N CYS A 780 -12.74 -6.95 15.08
CA CYS A 780 -13.75 -7.74 14.38
C CYS A 780 -13.28 -8.16 12.97
N GLU A 781 -12.01 -7.92 12.62
CA GLU A 781 -11.47 -8.11 11.27
C GLU A 781 -11.03 -9.55 11.00
N ASP A 782 -11.15 -9.96 9.74
CA ASP A 782 -10.38 -11.10 9.22
C ASP A 782 -8.88 -10.78 9.20
N PHE A 783 -8.02 -11.81 9.25
CA PHE A 783 -6.58 -11.61 9.20
C PHE A 783 -6.08 -11.31 7.77
N HIS A 784 -6.66 -11.92 6.74
CA HIS A 784 -6.12 -11.85 5.37
C HIS A 784 -6.66 -10.67 4.58
N ALA A 785 -7.98 -10.44 4.63
CA ALA A 785 -8.65 -9.46 3.77
C ALA A 785 -8.06 -8.04 3.85
N PRO A 786 -7.72 -7.49 5.02
CA PRO A 786 -7.12 -6.16 5.11
C PRO A 786 -5.69 -6.11 4.55
N ILE A 787 -4.92 -7.19 4.66
CA ILE A 787 -3.56 -7.24 4.09
C ILE A 787 -3.65 -7.34 2.57
N LEU A 788 -4.52 -8.19 2.02
CA LEU A 788 -4.70 -8.31 0.57
C LEU A 788 -5.03 -6.96 -0.10
N SER A 789 -5.79 -6.10 0.56
CA SER A 789 -6.19 -4.79 0.01
C SER A 789 -5.18 -3.67 0.26
N THR A 790 -4.21 -3.84 1.17
CA THR A 790 -3.30 -2.76 1.58
C THR A 790 -1.82 -3.10 1.42
N TYR A 791 -1.47 -4.34 1.08
CA TYR A 791 -0.08 -4.80 1.00
C TYR A 791 0.76 -3.95 0.04
N ALA A 792 0.25 -3.64 -1.15
CA ALA A 792 0.95 -2.79 -2.11
C ALA A 792 1.26 -1.39 -1.52
N SER A 793 0.25 -0.74 -0.91
CA SER A 793 0.42 0.56 -0.24
C SER A 793 1.38 0.50 0.95
N ILE A 794 1.38 -0.60 1.71
CA ILE A 794 2.33 -0.83 2.79
C ILE A 794 3.76 -0.93 2.22
N ARG A 795 3.95 -1.70 1.14
CA ARG A 795 5.27 -1.94 0.54
C ARG A 795 5.83 -0.76 -0.24
N GLN A 796 5.01 0.21 -0.64
CA GLN A 796 5.46 1.52 -1.15
C GLN A 796 6.25 2.33 -0.12
N HIS A 797 6.16 1.98 1.18
CA HIS A 797 6.84 2.67 2.27
C HIS A 797 7.98 1.79 2.82
N PRO A 798 9.23 1.97 2.35
CA PRO A 798 10.35 1.09 2.71
C PRO A 798 10.73 1.14 4.19
N ASN A 799 10.31 2.17 4.93
CA ASN A 799 10.50 2.29 6.37
C ASN A 799 9.57 1.37 7.19
N ILE A 800 8.49 0.82 6.61
CA ILE A 800 7.61 -0.14 7.29
C ILE A 800 8.22 -1.54 7.25
N LYS A 801 8.25 -2.20 8.42
CA LYS A 801 8.56 -3.63 8.59
C LYS A 801 7.28 -4.35 8.99
N LEU A 802 6.72 -5.14 8.08
CA LEU A 802 5.42 -5.79 8.24
C LEU A 802 5.58 -7.09 9.05
N VAL A 803 5.00 -7.12 10.25
CA VAL A 803 5.06 -8.26 11.17
C VAL A 803 3.66 -8.84 11.34
N GLY A 804 3.51 -10.14 11.08
CA GLY A 804 2.24 -10.85 11.21
C GLY A 804 2.05 -11.44 12.60
N GLY A 805 0.86 -11.28 13.16
CA GLY A 805 0.47 -11.83 14.46
C GLY A 805 -0.96 -12.32 14.49
N SER A 806 -1.31 -13.12 15.51
CA SER A 806 -2.60 -13.82 15.69
C SER A 806 -2.66 -15.20 15.02
N GLY A 807 -2.72 -16.25 15.84
CA GLY A 807 -2.92 -17.65 15.39
C GLY A 807 -1.66 -18.48 15.15
N PHE A 808 -0.47 -17.91 15.30
CA PHE A 808 0.80 -18.62 15.06
C PHE A 808 1.32 -19.36 16.30
N GLY A 809 1.96 -20.51 16.09
CA GLY A 809 2.64 -21.29 17.14
C GLY A 809 3.55 -22.40 16.63
N ASP A 810 3.77 -22.51 15.31
CA ASP A 810 4.68 -23.47 14.70
C ASP A 810 5.31 -22.90 13.40
N ALA A 811 6.28 -23.62 12.82
CA ALA A 811 6.93 -23.22 11.58
C ALA A 811 6.05 -23.49 10.33
N GLU A 812 5.26 -24.56 10.32
CA GLU A 812 4.40 -24.93 9.17
C GLU A 812 3.30 -23.90 8.92
N GLY A 813 2.67 -23.37 9.96
CA GLY A 813 1.68 -22.29 9.84
C GLY A 813 2.30 -20.92 9.60
N THR A 814 3.58 -20.73 9.90
CA THR A 814 4.29 -19.45 9.77
C THR A 814 4.96 -19.29 8.41
N TYR A 815 5.54 -20.37 7.86
CA TYR A 815 6.30 -20.34 6.61
C TYR A 815 5.53 -19.78 5.42
N PRO A 816 4.24 -20.11 5.20
CA PRO A 816 3.51 -19.58 4.05
C PRO A 816 3.42 -18.06 4.02
N TYR A 817 3.45 -17.41 5.19
CA TYR A 817 3.47 -15.96 5.33
C TYR A 817 4.87 -15.38 5.16
N LEU A 818 5.92 -16.15 5.50
CA LEU A 818 7.31 -15.74 5.33
C LEU A 818 7.72 -15.80 3.86
N SER A 819 7.37 -16.88 3.15
CA SER A 819 7.60 -17.03 1.71
C SER A 819 6.62 -16.21 0.85
N GLY A 820 5.46 -15.87 1.43
CA GLY A 820 4.40 -15.12 0.77
C GLY A 820 3.41 -15.98 -0.02
N GLU A 821 3.57 -17.31 -0.09
CA GLU A 821 2.68 -18.22 -0.84
C GLU A 821 1.23 -18.22 -0.32
N TRP A 822 0.99 -17.76 0.92
CA TRP A 822 -0.35 -17.68 1.49
C TRP A 822 -1.34 -16.86 0.65
N SER A 823 -0.86 -15.88 -0.13
CA SER A 823 -1.68 -14.97 -0.93
C SER A 823 -2.06 -15.55 -2.29
N GLU A 824 -1.33 -16.55 -2.80
CA GLU A 824 -1.58 -17.17 -4.11
C GLU A 824 -2.96 -17.84 -4.18
N LYS A 825 -3.43 -18.42 -3.07
CA LYS A 825 -4.79 -19.00 -2.99
C LYS A 825 -5.91 -17.96 -3.18
N TYR A 826 -5.61 -16.67 -3.07
CA TYR A 826 -6.54 -15.56 -3.33
C TYR A 826 -6.37 -14.97 -4.74
N GLY A 827 -5.53 -15.56 -5.59
CA GLY A 827 -5.33 -15.15 -6.98
C GLY A 827 -4.48 -13.89 -7.16
N VAL A 828 -3.58 -13.59 -6.21
CA VAL A 828 -2.65 -12.45 -6.26
C VAL A 828 -1.20 -12.89 -6.08
N ALA A 829 -0.23 -12.02 -6.36
CA ALA A 829 1.19 -12.30 -6.20
C ALA A 829 1.56 -12.66 -4.74
N ARG A 830 2.69 -13.37 -4.56
CA ARG A 830 3.20 -13.72 -3.23
C ARG A 830 3.43 -12.46 -2.39
N MET A 831 2.93 -12.47 -1.15
CA MET A 831 3.03 -11.34 -0.20
C MET A 831 3.85 -11.72 1.05
N PRO A 832 5.20 -11.75 0.98
CA PRO A 832 6.05 -12.06 2.14
C PRO A 832 5.85 -11.09 3.31
N PHE A 833 5.86 -11.61 4.55
CA PHE A 833 5.97 -10.84 5.78
C PHE A 833 7.43 -10.75 6.23
N ASP A 834 7.79 -9.68 6.94
CA ASP A 834 9.17 -9.46 7.40
C ASP A 834 9.47 -10.20 8.72
N GLY A 835 8.44 -10.54 9.50
CA GLY A 835 8.59 -11.30 10.75
C GLY A 835 7.26 -11.65 11.41
N PHE A 836 7.33 -12.29 12.58
CA PHE A 836 6.17 -12.84 13.29
C PHE A 836 6.18 -12.53 14.78
N LEU A 837 4.99 -12.26 15.32
CA LEU A 837 4.78 -12.07 16.75
C LEU A 837 3.99 -13.24 17.35
N PHE A 838 4.44 -13.68 18.53
CA PHE A 838 3.85 -14.75 19.32
C PHE A 838 3.39 -14.20 20.67
N ALA A 839 2.16 -14.55 21.05
CA ALA A 839 1.55 -14.09 22.29
C ALA A 839 0.90 -15.26 23.04
N SER A 840 -0.30 -15.65 22.61
CA SER A 840 -1.09 -16.74 23.19
C SER A 840 -0.30 -18.05 23.37
N TRP A 841 0.48 -18.45 22.37
CA TRP A 841 1.26 -19.69 22.40
C TRP A 841 2.34 -19.70 23.49
N VAL A 842 3.01 -18.58 23.73
CA VAL A 842 4.12 -18.52 24.69
C VAL A 842 3.67 -18.37 26.14
N MET A 843 2.37 -18.25 26.41
CA MET A 843 1.83 -18.18 27.77
C MET A 843 2.01 -19.48 28.56
N VAL A 844 2.20 -20.62 27.87
CA VAL A 844 2.48 -21.92 28.51
C VAL A 844 3.98 -22.22 28.66
N ALA A 845 4.85 -21.30 28.24
CA ALA A 845 6.30 -21.45 28.39
C ALA A 845 6.67 -21.67 29.85
N LYS A 846 7.73 -22.44 30.10
CA LYS A 846 8.21 -22.78 31.45
C LYS A 846 8.42 -21.54 32.31
N GLU A 847 9.04 -20.50 31.74
CA GLU A 847 9.39 -19.26 32.41
C GLU A 847 8.21 -18.26 32.52
N ALA A 848 7.09 -18.52 31.86
CA ALA A 848 5.88 -17.71 32.02
C ALA A 848 5.30 -17.92 33.42
N HIS A 849 4.89 -16.83 34.07
CA HIS A 849 4.35 -16.86 35.45
C HIS A 849 2.87 -17.26 35.53
N THR A 850 2.27 -17.69 34.42
CA THR A 850 0.95 -18.32 34.44
C THR A 850 0.99 -19.53 35.38
N SER A 851 0.01 -19.64 36.28
CA SER A 851 -0.01 -20.72 37.27
C SER A 851 -0.07 -22.09 36.57
N GLU A 852 0.53 -23.13 37.14
CA GLU A 852 0.65 -24.44 36.47
C GLU A 852 -0.73 -25.03 36.12
N SER A 853 -1.69 -24.96 37.04
CA SER A 853 -3.07 -25.39 36.82
C SER A 853 -3.77 -24.60 35.71
N VAL A 854 -3.42 -23.33 35.54
CA VAL A 854 -3.92 -22.45 34.47
C VAL A 854 -3.26 -22.77 33.13
N LYS A 855 -1.95 -23.07 33.11
CA LYS A 855 -1.27 -23.57 31.91
C LYS A 855 -1.90 -24.86 31.41
N GLN A 856 -2.28 -25.77 32.32
CA GLN A 856 -2.96 -26.99 31.94
C GLN A 856 -4.31 -26.71 31.26
N LEU A 857 -5.11 -25.76 31.76
CA LEU A 857 -6.36 -25.37 31.08
C LEU A 857 -6.16 -24.79 29.68
N ILE A 858 -5.01 -24.12 29.44
CA ILE A 858 -4.65 -23.64 28.12
C ILE A 858 -4.29 -24.81 27.20
N VAL A 859 -3.49 -25.76 27.68
CA VAL A 859 -3.10 -26.97 26.92
C VAL A 859 -4.32 -27.86 26.61
N ASP A 860 -5.27 -27.95 27.54
CA ASP A 860 -6.49 -28.74 27.37
C ASP A 860 -7.48 -28.14 26.37
N ALA A 861 -7.30 -26.87 25.98
CA ALA A 861 -8.18 -26.19 25.03
C ALA A 861 -7.86 -26.63 23.59
N PRO A 862 -8.80 -27.27 22.87
CA PRO A 862 -8.51 -27.86 21.55
C PRO A 862 -8.12 -26.85 20.45
N GLY A 863 -8.53 -25.59 20.61
CA GLY A 863 -8.42 -24.56 19.58
C GLY A 863 -9.28 -24.85 18.34
N VAL A 864 -9.10 -24.04 17.31
CA VAL A 864 -9.77 -24.16 16.01
C VAL A 864 -8.87 -23.73 14.86
N ASP A 865 -9.26 -24.11 13.66
CA ASP A 865 -8.71 -23.55 12.43
C ASP A 865 -9.29 -22.16 12.13
N ASP A 866 -8.64 -21.45 11.22
CA ASP A 866 -8.93 -20.06 10.89
C ASP A 866 -10.35 -19.84 10.32
N ASP A 867 -10.87 -20.81 9.59
CA ASP A 867 -12.23 -20.76 9.00
C ASP A 867 -13.35 -20.87 10.05
N LYS A 868 -13.02 -21.22 11.30
CA LYS A 868 -14.00 -21.55 12.36
C LYS A 868 -14.04 -20.55 13.51
N TRP A 869 -13.02 -19.70 13.69
CA TRP A 869 -12.96 -18.81 14.85
C TRP A 869 -14.09 -17.76 14.80
N PHE A 870 -14.34 -17.17 13.63
CA PHE A 870 -15.18 -15.98 13.47
C PHE A 870 -16.68 -16.23 13.54
N VAL A 871 -17.15 -17.47 13.34
CA VAL A 871 -18.59 -17.77 13.36
C VAL A 871 -19.10 -17.96 14.80
N ILE A 872 -18.23 -18.42 15.72
CA ILE A 872 -18.73 -19.10 16.92
C ILE A 872 -18.26 -18.47 18.24
N THR A 873 -17.05 -17.90 18.34
CA THR A 873 -16.52 -17.43 19.64
C THR A 873 -17.35 -16.33 20.29
N TYR A 874 -18.01 -15.48 19.49
CA TYR A 874 -18.94 -14.44 19.95
C TYR A 874 -20.25 -15.00 20.52
N GLU A 875 -20.63 -16.23 20.16
CA GLU A 875 -21.92 -16.81 20.50
C GLU A 875 -21.82 -17.87 21.59
N LYS A 876 -20.85 -18.79 21.46
CA LYS A 876 -20.66 -19.96 22.33
C LYS A 876 -19.17 -20.36 22.46
N PRO A 877 -18.81 -21.21 23.44
CA PRO A 877 -17.44 -21.71 23.55
C PRO A 877 -17.03 -22.46 22.28
N THR A 878 -15.84 -22.14 21.74
CA THR A 878 -15.32 -22.69 20.48
C THR A 878 -13.84 -22.98 20.65
N GLY A 879 -13.42 -24.24 20.46
CA GLY A 879 -12.03 -24.63 20.72
C GLY A 879 -11.58 -24.37 22.16
N GLY A 880 -12.51 -24.31 23.11
CA GLY A 880 -12.24 -23.92 24.49
C GLY A 880 -12.16 -22.42 24.75
N ILE A 881 -12.37 -21.56 23.74
CA ILE A 881 -12.29 -20.08 23.83
C ILE A 881 -13.66 -19.43 23.62
N MET A 882 -13.89 -18.27 24.23
CA MET A 882 -15.11 -17.46 24.10
C MET A 882 -14.77 -15.97 24.12
N THR A 883 -15.56 -15.16 23.41
CA THR A 883 -15.48 -13.70 23.45
C THR A 883 -16.38 -13.14 24.55
N VAL A 884 -15.83 -12.22 25.35
CA VAL A 884 -16.57 -11.42 26.34
C VAL A 884 -16.24 -9.94 26.18
N ASN A 885 -17.09 -9.04 26.69
CA ASN A 885 -16.85 -7.61 26.60
C ASN A 885 -16.10 -7.11 27.84
N SER A 886 -15.07 -6.31 27.60
CA SER A 886 -14.32 -5.58 28.63
C SER A 886 -15.19 -4.58 29.38
N GLU A 887 -14.61 -3.91 30.38
CA GLU A 887 -15.28 -2.78 31.06
C GLU A 887 -15.52 -1.57 30.13
N LEU A 888 -14.73 -1.47 29.05
CA LEU A 888 -14.83 -0.41 28.04
C LEU A 888 -15.67 -0.83 26.82
N GLY A 889 -16.28 -2.01 26.84
CA GLY A 889 -17.12 -2.53 25.75
C GLY A 889 -16.35 -3.20 24.61
N GLU A 890 -15.03 -3.27 24.68
CA GLU A 890 -14.20 -3.95 23.68
C GLU A 890 -14.26 -5.48 23.82
N PRO A 891 -14.25 -6.25 22.71
CA PRO A 891 -14.27 -7.70 22.75
C PRO A 891 -12.91 -8.27 23.18
N ILE A 892 -12.96 -9.32 24.01
CA ILE A 892 -11.80 -10.02 24.55
C ILE A 892 -11.98 -11.53 24.40
N HIS A 893 -11.02 -12.21 23.77
CA HIS A 893 -10.96 -13.68 23.76
C HIS A 893 -10.36 -14.21 25.07
N LYS A 894 -11.11 -15.11 25.72
CA LYS A 894 -10.72 -15.80 26.95
C LYS A 894 -10.99 -17.30 26.89
N VAL A 895 -10.22 -18.10 27.62
CA VAL A 895 -10.55 -19.50 27.86
C VAL A 895 -11.93 -19.59 28.54
N ALA A 896 -12.79 -20.47 28.04
CA ALA A 896 -14.19 -20.61 28.46
C ALA A 896 -14.33 -21.38 29.79
N THR A 897 -13.67 -20.86 30.83
CA THR A 897 -13.79 -21.30 32.22
C THR A 897 -15.21 -21.04 32.74
N ARG A 898 -15.59 -21.62 33.89
CA ARG A 898 -16.89 -21.35 34.52
C ARG A 898 -17.08 -19.86 34.80
N GLY A 899 -16.04 -19.18 35.28
CA GLY A 899 -16.06 -17.74 35.53
C GLY A 899 -16.26 -16.90 34.27
N VAL A 900 -15.60 -17.25 33.16
CA VAL A 900 -15.76 -16.56 31.88
C VAL A 900 -17.13 -16.83 31.25
N LYS A 901 -17.67 -18.05 31.39
CA LYS A 901 -19.04 -18.37 30.95
C LYS A 901 -20.08 -17.54 31.71
N LEU A 902 -19.90 -17.36 33.02
CA LEU A 902 -20.73 -16.46 33.83
C LEU A 902 -20.60 -15.00 33.37
N TRP A 903 -19.38 -14.54 33.06
CA TRP A 903 -19.16 -13.21 32.50
C TRP A 903 -19.95 -13.02 31.20
N ALA A 904 -19.82 -13.95 30.25
CA ALA A 904 -20.53 -13.89 28.98
C ALA A 904 -22.06 -13.89 29.16
N GLU A 905 -22.56 -14.63 30.15
CA GLU A 905 -23.97 -14.61 30.52
C GLU A 905 -24.42 -13.24 31.01
N PHE A 906 -23.65 -12.62 31.92
CA PHE A 906 -23.96 -11.29 32.45
C PHE A 906 -23.80 -10.18 31.41
N ASP A 907 -22.88 -10.31 30.45
CA ASP A 907 -22.82 -9.39 29.29
C ASP A 907 -24.13 -9.39 28.50
N LYS A 908 -24.76 -10.56 28.33
CA LYS A 908 -26.03 -10.69 27.58
C LYS A 908 -27.26 -10.30 28.40
N LYS A 909 -27.31 -10.67 29.68
CA LYS A 909 -28.51 -10.50 30.55
C LYS A 909 -28.53 -9.20 31.35
N VAL A 910 -27.36 -8.69 31.74
CA VAL A 910 -27.24 -7.55 32.67
C VAL A 910 -26.59 -6.36 31.97
N PHE A 911 -25.35 -6.48 31.53
CA PHE A 911 -24.57 -5.33 31.05
C PHE A 911 -25.02 -4.78 29.70
N SER A 912 -25.84 -5.53 28.95
CA SER A 912 -26.53 -5.07 27.74
C SER A 912 -27.73 -4.14 28.03
N LEU A 913 -28.25 -4.15 29.26
CA LEU A 913 -29.40 -3.33 29.65
C LEU A 913 -28.96 -1.89 29.96
N PRO A 914 -29.86 -0.89 29.82
CA PRO A 914 -29.65 0.45 30.37
C PRO A 914 -29.40 0.40 31.89
N LYS A 915 -28.58 1.31 32.43
CA LYS A 915 -28.12 1.29 33.83
C LYS A 915 -29.26 1.16 34.85
N GLU A 916 -30.38 1.84 34.62
CA GLU A 916 -31.55 1.82 35.50
C GLU A 916 -32.18 0.43 35.56
N LYS A 917 -32.24 -0.25 34.41
CA LYS A 917 -32.76 -1.63 34.30
C LYS A 917 -31.80 -2.66 34.87
N GLN A 918 -30.49 -2.38 34.88
CA GLN A 918 -29.50 -3.26 35.51
C GLN A 918 -29.74 -3.38 37.02
N VAL A 919 -29.93 -2.26 37.71
CA VAL A 919 -30.14 -2.24 39.17
C VAL A 919 -31.41 -3.00 39.55
N ALA A 920 -32.51 -2.77 38.83
CA ALA A 920 -33.76 -3.50 39.04
C ALA A 920 -33.58 -5.01 38.81
N TRP A 921 -32.93 -5.40 37.71
CA TRP A 921 -32.67 -6.82 37.42
C TRP A 921 -31.81 -7.48 38.49
N LEU A 922 -30.77 -6.79 38.98
CA LEU A 922 -29.89 -7.27 40.04
C LEU A 922 -30.64 -7.46 41.37
N ALA A 923 -31.59 -6.58 41.68
CA ALA A 923 -32.44 -6.74 42.86
C ALA A 923 -33.35 -7.98 42.74
N ASP A 924 -34.02 -8.14 41.60
CA ASP A 924 -34.93 -9.27 41.34
C ASP A 924 -34.20 -10.63 41.30
N ASN A 925 -32.94 -10.64 40.88
CA ASN A 925 -32.13 -11.84 40.70
C ASN A 925 -30.98 -11.95 41.72
N LYS A 926 -31.05 -11.23 42.84
CA LYS A 926 -29.96 -11.09 43.81
C LYS A 926 -29.41 -12.44 44.29
N LYS A 927 -30.28 -13.36 44.70
CA LYS A 927 -29.87 -14.70 45.15
C LYS A 927 -29.12 -15.46 44.07
N TYR A 928 -29.65 -15.46 42.84
CA TYR A 928 -29.02 -16.10 41.69
C TYR A 928 -27.61 -15.54 41.42
N VAL A 929 -27.47 -14.21 41.42
CA VAL A 929 -26.17 -13.55 41.19
C VAL A 929 -25.16 -13.94 42.27
N ILE A 930 -25.54 -13.88 43.54
CA ILE A 930 -24.67 -14.23 44.67
C ILE A 930 -24.23 -15.70 44.60
N ASP A 931 -25.18 -16.62 44.36
CA ASP A 931 -24.90 -18.05 44.27
C ASP A 931 -23.90 -18.34 43.12
N ARG A 932 -24.09 -17.71 41.95
CA ARG A 932 -23.18 -17.86 40.80
C ARG A 932 -21.80 -17.23 41.04
N LEU A 933 -21.72 -16.05 41.68
CA LEU A 933 -20.45 -15.41 42.01
C LEU A 933 -19.61 -16.28 42.95
N ASN A 934 -20.23 -16.83 44.00
CA ASN A 934 -19.56 -17.69 44.97
C ASN A 934 -19.16 -19.04 44.38
N ALA A 935 -19.93 -19.60 43.45
CA ALA A 935 -19.63 -20.90 42.83
C ALA A 935 -18.59 -20.83 41.70
N ASP A 936 -18.69 -19.81 40.83
CA ASP A 936 -18.04 -19.84 39.52
C ASP A 936 -17.02 -18.72 39.28
N PHE A 937 -17.05 -17.61 40.03
CA PHE A 937 -16.27 -16.43 39.67
C PHE A 937 -15.05 -16.23 40.56
N GLN A 938 -14.02 -15.55 40.01
CA GLN A 938 -12.78 -15.22 40.73
C GLN A 938 -12.97 -14.17 41.82
N LYS A 939 -14.08 -13.42 41.80
CA LYS A 939 -14.46 -12.46 42.85
C LYS A 939 -15.74 -12.95 43.52
N PRO A 940 -15.67 -13.57 44.70
CA PRO A 940 -16.85 -14.03 45.42
C PRO A 940 -17.67 -12.86 45.95
N TRP A 941 -18.90 -13.14 46.36
CA TRP A 941 -19.69 -12.22 47.17
C TRP A 941 -19.00 -12.02 48.52
N PHE A 942 -18.76 -10.77 48.89
CA PHE A 942 -18.05 -10.47 50.14
C PHE A 942 -18.91 -10.78 51.36
N PRO A 943 -20.14 -10.25 51.49
CA PRO A 943 -20.91 -10.42 52.71
C PRO A 943 -21.35 -11.85 53.01
N ALA A 944 -20.84 -12.39 54.10
CA ALA A 944 -21.16 -13.73 54.57
C ALA A 944 -21.07 -13.78 56.09
N LYS A 945 -22.00 -14.50 56.72
CA LYS A 945 -21.97 -14.82 58.14
C LYS A 945 -20.80 -15.73 58.48
N ALA A 946 -20.49 -15.87 59.77
CA ALA A 946 -19.41 -16.73 60.24
C ALA A 946 -19.54 -18.21 59.79
N ASP A 947 -20.76 -18.69 59.56
CA ASP A 947 -21.07 -20.03 59.04
C ASP A 947 -20.96 -20.15 57.50
N GLY A 948 -20.68 -19.04 56.80
CA GLY A 948 -20.60 -18.96 55.34
C GLY A 948 -21.90 -18.58 54.65
N THR A 949 -23.01 -18.40 55.38
CA THR A 949 -24.30 -18.01 54.80
C THR A 949 -24.22 -16.60 54.21
N ALA A 950 -24.61 -16.43 52.94
CA ALA A 950 -24.61 -15.13 52.29
C ALA A 950 -25.64 -14.18 52.92
N CYS A 951 -25.25 -12.93 53.14
CA CYS A 951 -26.10 -11.87 53.69
C CYS A 951 -25.85 -10.53 52.99
N ASP A 952 -26.37 -9.42 53.53
CA ASP A 952 -25.97 -8.07 53.12
C ASP A 952 -24.85 -7.52 54.01
N LEU A 953 -24.08 -6.58 53.47
CA LEU A 953 -22.95 -5.97 54.20
C LEU A 953 -23.41 -5.32 55.52
N ALA A 954 -24.62 -4.74 55.56
CA ALA A 954 -25.20 -4.14 56.75
C ALA A 954 -25.57 -5.18 57.84
N ASP A 955 -25.76 -6.44 57.46
CA ASP A 955 -26.13 -7.51 58.40
C ASP A 955 -24.91 -8.18 59.01
N MET A 956 -23.70 -7.97 58.50
CA MET A 956 -22.48 -8.53 59.06
C MET A 956 -22.10 -7.86 60.37
N THR A 957 -21.45 -8.59 61.26
CA THR A 957 -20.80 -8.00 62.44
C THR A 957 -19.41 -7.49 62.11
N TYR A 958 -18.87 -6.58 62.93
CA TYR A 958 -17.52 -6.06 62.71
C TYR A 958 -16.45 -7.18 62.73
N ALA A 959 -16.63 -8.20 63.59
CA ALA A 959 -15.78 -9.38 63.63
C ALA A 959 -15.88 -10.21 62.33
N GLU A 960 -17.08 -10.41 61.80
CA GLU A 960 -17.30 -11.11 60.52
C GLU A 960 -16.60 -10.38 59.36
N VAL A 961 -16.69 -9.05 59.29
CA VAL A 961 -16.01 -8.25 58.25
C VAL A 961 -14.49 -8.36 58.38
N ASN A 962 -13.95 -8.24 59.59
CA ASN A 962 -12.51 -8.38 59.84
C ASN A 962 -11.98 -9.75 59.39
N ALA A 963 -12.66 -10.83 59.79
CA ALA A 963 -12.28 -12.19 59.41
C ALA A 963 -12.41 -12.41 57.89
N ARG A 964 -13.47 -11.89 57.26
CA ARG A 964 -13.71 -12.02 55.82
C ARG A 964 -12.69 -11.27 54.98
N LEU A 965 -12.29 -10.06 55.40
CA LEU A 965 -11.23 -9.30 54.75
C LEU A 965 -9.90 -10.07 54.75
N VAL A 966 -9.49 -10.61 55.91
CA VAL A 966 -8.28 -11.43 55.99
C VAL A 966 -8.41 -12.67 55.10
N ARG A 967 -9.53 -13.40 55.18
CA ARG A 967 -9.76 -14.62 54.38
C ARG A 967 -9.61 -14.39 52.87
N LEU A 968 -10.03 -13.24 52.36
CA LEU A 968 -10.04 -12.95 50.92
C LEU A 968 -8.82 -12.14 50.43
N MET A 969 -8.03 -11.55 51.33
CA MET A 969 -6.89 -10.69 50.97
C MET A 969 -5.53 -11.22 51.45
N TYR A 970 -5.51 -12.21 52.35
CA TYR A 970 -4.31 -12.84 52.89
C TYR A 970 -4.22 -14.31 52.48
N VAL A 971 -3.08 -14.69 51.89
CA VAL A 971 -2.77 -16.03 51.43
C VAL A 971 -2.13 -16.80 52.59
N ALA A 972 -2.98 -17.46 53.39
CA ALA A 972 -2.57 -18.02 54.69
C ALA A 972 -1.42 -19.06 54.60
N HIS A 973 -1.44 -19.93 53.60
CA HIS A 973 -0.44 -20.99 53.45
C HIS A 973 0.93 -20.46 52.98
N GLU A 974 0.98 -19.29 52.31
CA GLU A 974 2.22 -18.60 51.93
C GLU A 974 2.60 -17.48 52.90
N LYS A 975 1.78 -17.22 53.93
CA LYS A 975 1.95 -16.16 54.92
C LYS A 975 2.19 -14.78 54.31
N ARG A 976 1.48 -14.44 53.24
CA ARG A 976 1.60 -13.14 52.57
C ARG A 976 0.25 -12.49 52.28
N TRP A 977 0.24 -11.17 52.21
CA TRP A 977 -0.88 -10.43 51.61
C TRP A 977 -0.77 -10.48 50.09
N ILE A 978 -1.92 -10.51 49.42
CA ILE A 978 -1.98 -10.42 47.94
C ILE A 978 -1.26 -9.16 47.46
N ASP A 979 -1.47 -8.04 48.14
CA ASP A 979 -0.77 -6.78 47.91
C ASP A 979 -0.68 -5.96 49.21
N PRO A 980 0.43 -5.24 49.47
CA PRO A 980 0.58 -4.40 50.65
C PRO A 980 -0.52 -3.33 50.81
N SER A 981 -1.09 -2.82 49.71
CA SER A 981 -2.21 -1.87 49.77
C SER A 981 -3.48 -2.48 50.35
N LEU A 982 -3.72 -3.77 50.11
CA LEU A 982 -4.86 -4.50 50.68
C LEU A 982 -4.68 -4.72 52.19
N ARG A 983 -3.45 -5.02 52.64
CA ARG A 983 -3.13 -5.04 54.08
C ARG A 983 -3.44 -3.69 54.74
N ASN A 984 -3.04 -2.60 54.10
CA ASN A 984 -3.27 -1.26 54.63
C ASN A 984 -4.77 -0.93 54.66
N LEU A 985 -5.57 -1.39 53.68
CA LEU A 985 -7.03 -1.27 53.71
C LEU A 985 -7.62 -1.99 54.92
N VAL A 986 -7.19 -3.22 55.21
CA VAL A 986 -7.65 -3.95 56.39
C VAL A 986 -7.25 -3.22 57.67
N GLY A 987 -6.06 -2.63 57.71
CA GLY A 987 -5.62 -1.80 58.84
C GLY A 987 -6.48 -0.55 59.05
N ASP A 988 -6.81 0.18 57.98
CA ASP A 988 -7.72 1.33 58.05
C ASP A 988 -9.12 0.91 58.53
N TRP A 989 -9.63 -0.21 58.03
CA TRP A 989 -10.91 -0.76 58.47
C TRP A 989 -10.91 -1.14 59.96
N ILE A 990 -9.87 -1.84 60.43
CA ILE A 990 -9.73 -2.20 61.85
C ILE A 990 -9.70 -0.95 62.74
N ARG A 991 -8.97 0.10 62.34
CA ARG A 991 -8.98 1.38 63.06
C ARG A 991 -10.38 2.01 63.10
N ARG A 992 -11.16 1.88 62.02
CA ARG A 992 -12.56 2.33 62.02
C ARG A 992 -13.42 1.55 63.01
N VAL A 993 -13.19 0.24 63.15
CA VAL A 993 -13.86 -0.59 64.18
C VAL A 993 -13.49 -0.10 65.58
N GLU A 994 -12.22 0.23 65.82
CA GLU A 994 -11.78 0.81 67.10
C GLU A 994 -12.47 2.14 67.40
N GLU A 995 -12.56 3.05 66.42
CA GLU A 995 -13.24 4.34 66.56
C GLU A 995 -14.71 4.16 66.95
N ARG A 996 -15.38 3.15 66.37
CA ARG A 996 -16.80 2.89 66.61
C ARG A 996 -17.07 2.28 67.99
N LEU A 997 -16.26 1.29 68.38
CA LEU A 997 -16.49 0.49 69.59
C LEU A 997 -15.80 1.08 70.83
N SER A 998 -14.89 2.04 70.64
CA SER A 998 -14.25 2.72 71.78
C SER A 998 -15.25 3.61 72.51
N ASN A 999 -15.53 3.28 73.78
CA ASN A 999 -16.29 4.15 74.66
C ASN A 999 -15.53 5.46 74.93
N VAL A 1000 -16.07 6.59 74.44
CA VAL A 1000 -15.49 7.94 74.54
C VAL A 1000 -15.53 8.49 75.98
N ASN A 1001 -16.38 7.91 76.86
CA ASN A 1001 -16.57 8.37 78.23
C ASN A 1001 -15.71 7.63 79.27
N ALA A 1002 -14.84 6.70 78.86
CA ALA A 1002 -13.92 6.02 79.77
C ALA A 1002 -12.67 6.88 80.03
N SER A 1003 -12.32 7.11 81.31
CA SER A 1003 -11.18 7.93 81.70
C SER A 1003 -9.85 7.29 81.32
N GLY A 1004 -9.16 7.85 80.32
CA GLY A 1004 -7.79 7.48 79.91
C GLY A 1004 -7.49 7.77 78.44
N LEU A 1005 -6.21 7.99 78.10
CA LEU A 1005 -5.77 8.10 76.70
C LEU A 1005 -5.89 6.71 76.04
N LYS A 1006 -6.84 6.54 75.11
CA LYS A 1006 -6.98 5.29 74.35
C LYS A 1006 -6.05 5.31 73.14
N VAL A 1007 -5.09 4.40 73.16
CA VAL A 1007 -4.14 4.17 72.08
C VAL A 1007 -4.71 3.05 71.19
N SER A 1008 -4.63 3.21 69.86
CA SER A 1008 -5.09 2.19 68.89
C SER A 1008 -4.47 0.83 69.19
N ALA A 1009 -5.24 -0.25 69.10
CA ALA A 1009 -4.70 -1.60 69.25
C ALA A 1009 -3.79 -1.98 68.07
N LEU A 1010 -4.00 -1.34 66.91
CA LEU A 1010 -3.15 -1.44 65.72
C LEU A 1010 -2.19 -0.25 65.58
N GLN A 1011 -1.01 -0.35 66.21
CA GLN A 1011 0.00 0.70 66.14
C GLN A 1011 0.67 0.77 64.76
N SER A 1012 0.98 -0.39 64.17
CA SER A 1012 1.58 -0.48 62.84
C SER A 1012 0.87 -1.52 61.97
N TYR A 1013 0.71 -1.23 60.68
CA TYR A 1013 0.17 -2.22 59.73
C TYR A 1013 1.07 -3.45 59.55
N THR A 1014 2.32 -3.42 60.02
CA THR A 1014 3.17 -4.61 60.05
C THR A 1014 2.68 -5.68 61.03
N GLU A 1015 1.89 -5.31 62.05
CA GLU A 1015 1.28 -6.29 62.97
C GLU A 1015 0.29 -7.20 62.24
N LEU A 1016 -0.26 -6.75 61.11
CA LEU A 1016 -1.13 -7.54 60.23
C LEU A 1016 -0.37 -8.54 59.34
N ASN A 1017 0.96 -8.67 59.48
CA ASN A 1017 1.68 -9.75 58.80
C ASN A 1017 1.30 -11.14 59.37
N GLU A 1018 0.80 -11.18 60.62
CA GLU A 1018 0.22 -12.35 61.29
C GLU A 1018 -1.24 -12.04 61.69
N PRO A 1019 -2.15 -11.88 60.71
CA PRO A 1019 -3.46 -11.27 60.93
C PRO A 1019 -4.35 -12.07 61.87
N ASP A 1020 -4.31 -13.40 61.84
CA ASP A 1020 -5.13 -14.23 62.73
C ASP A 1020 -4.77 -14.06 64.21
N ALA A 1021 -3.47 -13.92 64.51
CA ALA A 1021 -3.00 -13.66 65.86
C ALA A 1021 -3.44 -12.27 66.33
N PHE A 1022 -3.33 -11.28 65.45
CA PHE A 1022 -3.80 -9.93 65.73
C PHE A 1022 -5.32 -9.88 65.95
N LEU A 1023 -6.12 -10.50 65.07
CA LEU A 1023 -7.59 -10.51 65.19
C LEU A 1023 -8.07 -11.16 66.49
N ARG A 1024 -7.42 -12.26 66.95
CA ARG A 1024 -7.73 -12.85 68.26
C ARG A 1024 -7.46 -11.89 69.41
N LYS A 1025 -6.32 -11.20 69.40
CA LYS A 1025 -5.98 -10.16 70.39
C LYS A 1025 -6.98 -9.00 70.34
N PHE A 1026 -7.36 -8.57 69.13
CA PHE A 1026 -8.31 -7.49 68.90
C PHE A 1026 -9.69 -7.80 69.49
N LEU A 1027 -10.21 -9.01 69.27
CA LEU A 1027 -11.52 -9.44 69.78
C LEU A 1027 -11.55 -9.57 71.32
N LEU A 1028 -10.41 -9.82 71.97
CA LEU A 1028 -10.33 -9.76 73.45
C LEU A 1028 -10.45 -8.33 73.98
N GLN A 1029 -9.99 -7.33 73.21
CA GLN A 1029 -10.03 -5.92 73.59
C GLN A 1029 -11.36 -5.25 73.23
N TYR A 1030 -12.02 -5.69 72.15
CA TYR A 1030 -13.30 -5.18 71.66
C TYR A 1030 -14.29 -6.34 71.42
N PRO A 1031 -14.78 -7.00 72.49
CA PRO A 1031 -15.68 -8.15 72.37
C PRO A 1031 -17.01 -7.80 71.70
N GLU A 1032 -17.48 -6.55 71.79
CA GLU A 1032 -18.73 -6.09 71.17
C GLU A 1032 -18.70 -6.21 69.64
N ALA A 1033 -17.52 -6.31 69.03
CA ALA A 1033 -17.36 -6.52 67.59
C ALA A 1033 -18.01 -7.83 67.10
N GLN A 1034 -18.17 -8.82 67.99
CA GLN A 1034 -18.77 -10.12 67.65
C GLN A 1034 -20.28 -10.05 67.48
N ASP A 1035 -20.95 -9.15 68.22
CA ASP A 1035 -22.41 -9.09 68.28
C ASP A 1035 -22.99 -7.86 67.53
N GLN A 1036 -22.22 -6.78 67.37
CA GLN A 1036 -22.69 -5.57 66.70
C GLN A 1036 -22.59 -5.66 65.19
N ILE A 1037 -23.73 -5.48 64.52
CA ILE A 1037 -23.81 -5.29 63.07
C ILE A 1037 -23.28 -3.91 62.63
N LEU A 1038 -22.93 -3.79 61.35
CA LEU A 1038 -22.36 -2.56 60.80
C LEU A 1038 -23.34 -1.38 60.86
N ALA A 1039 -22.86 -0.23 61.33
CA ALA A 1039 -23.60 1.01 61.20
C ALA A 1039 -23.66 1.49 59.73
N SER A 1040 -24.74 2.14 59.32
CA SER A 1040 -24.90 2.66 57.95
C SER A 1040 -23.75 3.56 57.48
N ALA A 1041 -23.21 4.38 58.40
CA ALA A 1041 -22.03 5.20 58.13
C ALA A 1041 -20.77 4.36 57.82
N ASP A 1042 -20.64 3.19 58.45
CA ASP A 1042 -19.48 2.32 58.30
C ASP A 1042 -19.61 1.40 57.08
N VAL A 1043 -20.84 1.03 56.68
CA VAL A 1043 -21.12 0.45 55.36
C VAL A 1043 -20.66 1.42 54.25
N SER A 1044 -21.06 2.69 54.34
CA SER A 1044 -20.64 3.73 53.39
C SER A 1044 -19.11 3.91 53.37
N TYR A 1045 -18.47 3.94 54.55
CA TYR A 1045 -17.02 4.03 54.67
C TYR A 1045 -16.31 2.82 54.04
N PHE A 1046 -16.79 1.61 54.30
CA PHE A 1046 -16.23 0.38 53.73
C PHE A 1046 -16.24 0.41 52.20
N LEU A 1047 -17.38 0.77 51.60
CA LEU A 1047 -17.52 0.87 50.14
C LEU A 1047 -16.57 1.94 49.57
N ALA A 1048 -16.41 3.07 50.26
CA ALA A 1048 -15.50 4.14 49.85
C ALA A 1048 -14.03 3.70 49.87
N ILE A 1049 -13.57 3.03 50.94
CA ILE A 1049 -12.17 2.57 51.02
C ILE A 1049 -11.89 1.38 50.07
N ALA A 1050 -12.89 0.55 49.77
CA ALA A 1050 -12.77 -0.53 48.79
C ALA A 1050 -12.56 -0.02 47.35
N GLN A 1051 -12.96 1.21 47.04
CA GLN A 1051 -12.75 1.86 45.73
C GLN A 1051 -11.58 2.86 45.69
N ARG A 1052 -10.77 2.96 46.76
CA ARG A 1052 -9.74 3.98 46.89
C ARG A 1052 -8.72 3.93 45.73
N PRO A 1053 -8.46 5.05 45.02
CA PRO A 1053 -7.42 5.12 44.00
C PRO A 1053 -6.01 4.89 44.57
N GLY A 1054 -5.13 4.26 43.78
CA GLY A 1054 -3.74 3.98 44.18
C GLY A 1054 -3.55 2.71 45.01
N GLN A 1055 -4.63 1.97 45.24
CA GLN A 1055 -4.66 0.65 45.87
C GLN A 1055 -5.03 -0.42 44.84
N LYS A 1056 -4.60 -1.68 45.06
CA LYS A 1056 -5.07 -2.82 44.28
C LYS A 1056 -6.58 -3.01 44.48
N PRO A 1057 -7.38 -3.16 43.41
CA PRO A 1057 -8.82 -3.42 43.54
C PRO A 1057 -9.10 -4.65 44.41
N VAL A 1058 -10.13 -4.57 45.24
CA VAL A 1058 -10.48 -5.66 46.16
C VAL A 1058 -10.88 -6.94 45.38
N PRO A 1059 -10.49 -8.13 45.84
CA PRO A 1059 -10.72 -9.39 45.13
C PRO A 1059 -12.14 -9.97 45.35
N PHE A 1060 -13.15 -9.12 45.57
CA PHE A 1060 -14.52 -9.53 45.90
C PHE A 1060 -15.55 -8.48 45.46
N ILE A 1061 -16.83 -8.84 45.55
CA ILE A 1061 -17.95 -7.95 45.22
C ILE A 1061 -18.70 -7.60 46.51
N PRO A 1062 -18.67 -6.31 46.95
CA PRO A 1062 -19.24 -5.91 48.23
C PRO A 1062 -20.71 -5.48 48.16
N VAL A 1063 -21.21 -5.12 46.97
CA VAL A 1063 -22.58 -4.63 46.77
C VAL A 1063 -23.04 -4.90 45.33
N LEU A 1064 -24.35 -5.09 45.12
CA LEU A 1064 -25.00 -5.15 43.81
C LEU A 1064 -25.75 -3.83 43.55
N ASP A 1065 -25.09 -2.88 42.90
CA ASP A 1065 -25.63 -1.55 42.59
C ASP A 1065 -25.27 -1.13 41.16
N ALA A 1066 -25.45 0.14 40.83
CA ALA A 1066 -25.09 0.71 39.52
C ALA A 1066 -23.58 0.59 39.18
N SER A 1067 -22.73 0.28 40.16
CA SER A 1067 -21.29 0.08 40.00
C SER A 1067 -20.91 -1.39 39.81
N PHE A 1068 -21.88 -2.32 39.76
CA PHE A 1068 -21.63 -3.76 39.66
C PHE A 1068 -20.70 -4.15 38.51
N ALA A 1069 -20.84 -3.52 37.33
CA ALA A 1069 -19.97 -3.79 36.18
C ALA A 1069 -18.49 -3.51 36.49
N ILE A 1070 -18.20 -2.44 37.24
CA ILE A 1070 -16.84 -2.08 37.66
C ILE A 1070 -16.32 -3.11 38.66
N TRP A 1071 -17.13 -3.44 39.68
CA TRP A 1071 -16.76 -4.45 40.68
C TRP A 1071 -16.46 -5.81 40.05
N PHE A 1072 -17.26 -6.21 39.07
CA PHE A 1072 -17.12 -7.47 38.36
C PHE A 1072 -15.87 -7.50 37.48
N LYS A 1073 -15.69 -6.51 36.59
CA LYS A 1073 -14.71 -6.58 35.48
C LYS A 1073 -13.30 -6.06 35.80
N LYS A 1074 -13.16 -5.10 36.73
CA LYS A 1074 -11.89 -4.39 36.98
C LYS A 1074 -10.78 -5.28 37.52
N ASP A 1075 -9.54 -5.14 37.06
CA ASP A 1075 -8.36 -5.91 37.52
C ASP A 1075 -8.60 -7.44 37.56
N SER A 1076 -9.00 -7.99 36.42
CA SER A 1076 -9.49 -9.37 36.29
C SER A 1076 -8.47 -10.37 35.73
N LEU A 1077 -7.21 -9.98 35.49
CA LEU A 1077 -6.24 -10.81 34.78
C LEU A 1077 -5.13 -11.41 35.66
N TRP A 1078 -4.79 -10.76 36.78
CA TRP A 1078 -3.65 -11.17 37.62
C TRP A 1078 -3.88 -12.53 38.30
N GLN A 1079 -5.14 -12.91 38.53
CA GLN A 1079 -5.56 -14.16 39.14
C GLN A 1079 -5.06 -15.40 38.37
N ALA A 1080 -4.86 -15.28 37.05
CA ALA A 1080 -4.31 -16.36 36.24
C ALA A 1080 -2.82 -16.66 36.56
N GLU A 1081 -2.09 -15.69 37.10
CA GLU A 1081 -0.68 -15.84 37.50
C GLU A 1081 -0.46 -16.02 39.00
N ASP A 1082 -1.52 -15.97 39.80
CA ASP A 1082 -1.47 -16.11 41.25
C ASP A 1082 -2.72 -16.87 41.73
N ILE A 1083 -2.82 -18.13 41.31
CA ILE A 1083 -3.98 -18.98 41.66
C ILE A 1083 -4.08 -19.22 43.17
N GLU A 1084 -2.95 -19.18 43.88
CA GLU A 1084 -2.87 -19.36 45.33
C GLU A 1084 -3.65 -18.29 46.10
N ALA A 1085 -3.79 -17.10 45.51
CA ALA A 1085 -4.58 -15.98 46.03
C ALA A 1085 -6.07 -16.02 45.65
N VAL A 1086 -6.48 -16.91 44.74
CA VAL A 1086 -7.88 -17.03 44.29
C VAL A 1086 -8.67 -17.83 45.32
N PHE A 1087 -9.93 -17.42 45.53
CA PHE A 1087 -10.84 -18.15 46.42
C PHE A 1087 -10.95 -19.62 45.98
N ASP A 1088 -10.65 -20.53 46.90
CA ASP A 1088 -10.56 -21.99 46.71
C ASP A 1088 -9.48 -22.49 45.72
N GLN A 1089 -8.55 -21.61 45.27
CA GLN A 1089 -7.44 -21.95 44.36
C GLN A 1089 -7.90 -22.62 43.05
N ASP A 1090 -9.13 -22.33 42.63
CA ASP A 1090 -9.79 -23.03 41.55
C ASP A 1090 -9.57 -22.33 40.19
N PRO A 1091 -8.83 -22.95 39.26
CA PRO A 1091 -8.50 -22.34 37.97
C PRO A 1091 -9.72 -22.17 37.05
N GLN A 1092 -10.86 -22.83 37.33
CA GLN A 1092 -12.09 -22.62 36.56
C GLN A 1092 -12.80 -21.29 36.88
N ARG A 1093 -12.33 -20.54 37.88
CA ARG A 1093 -12.89 -19.24 38.25
C ARG A 1093 -12.24 -18.07 37.52
N VAL A 1094 -11.01 -18.26 37.04
CA VAL A 1094 -10.16 -17.15 36.57
C VAL A 1094 -10.37 -16.80 35.10
N CYS A 1095 -10.01 -15.57 34.76
CA CYS A 1095 -9.97 -15.11 33.37
C CYS A 1095 -8.59 -15.35 32.76
N ILE A 1096 -8.53 -16.09 31.66
CA ILE A 1096 -7.28 -16.43 30.96
C ILE A 1096 -7.40 -15.92 29.53
N LEU A 1097 -6.55 -14.99 29.12
CA LEU A 1097 -6.54 -14.48 27.74
C LEU A 1097 -5.93 -15.53 26.82
N GLN A 1098 -6.64 -15.96 25.78
CA GLN A 1098 -6.12 -16.94 24.82
C GLN A 1098 -6.76 -16.76 23.45
N GLY A 1099 -5.99 -16.96 22.39
CA GLY A 1099 -6.44 -16.85 21.01
C GLY A 1099 -7.02 -18.17 20.50
N PRO A 1100 -8.20 -18.18 19.85
CA PRO A 1100 -8.88 -19.40 19.42
C PRO A 1100 -8.05 -20.27 18.45
N VAL A 1101 -7.23 -19.66 17.60
CA VAL A 1101 -6.39 -20.38 16.63
C VAL A 1101 -5.04 -20.75 17.22
N ALA A 1102 -4.43 -19.86 18.01
CA ALA A 1102 -3.09 -20.08 18.55
C ALA A 1102 -3.04 -21.17 19.63
N VAL A 1103 -4.14 -21.36 20.37
CA VAL A 1103 -4.17 -22.26 21.53
C VAL A 1103 -3.92 -23.72 21.18
N LYS A 1104 -4.25 -24.16 19.96
CA LYS A 1104 -3.99 -25.55 19.50
C LYS A 1104 -2.50 -25.91 19.46
N HIS A 1105 -1.62 -24.92 19.41
CA HIS A 1105 -0.17 -25.12 19.42
C HIS A 1105 0.41 -25.23 20.85
N CYS A 1106 -0.39 -24.95 21.89
CA CYS A 1106 0.01 -25.09 23.29
C CYS A 1106 -0.06 -26.58 23.69
N THR A 1107 1.05 -27.31 23.56
CA THR A 1107 1.08 -28.77 23.80
C THR A 1107 1.77 -29.17 25.11
N SER A 1108 2.46 -28.25 25.79
CA SER A 1108 3.19 -28.52 27.03
C SER A 1108 3.22 -27.30 27.94
N THR A 1109 3.18 -27.52 29.25
CA THR A 1109 3.34 -26.48 30.28
C THR A 1109 4.81 -26.24 30.69
N ARG A 1110 5.73 -27.09 30.20
CA ARG A 1110 7.12 -27.18 30.71
C ARG A 1110 8.18 -26.83 29.68
N GLN A 1111 7.81 -26.50 28.45
CA GLN A 1111 8.77 -26.20 27.40
C GLN A 1111 9.43 -24.83 27.64
N PRO A 1112 10.77 -24.74 27.67
CA PRO A 1112 11.47 -23.46 27.76
C PRO A 1112 11.19 -22.56 26.56
N ILE A 1113 11.09 -21.25 26.79
CA ILE A 1113 10.84 -20.29 25.71
C ILE A 1113 11.95 -20.26 24.64
N ALA A 1114 13.20 -20.55 25.04
CA ALA A 1114 14.33 -20.66 24.12
C ALA A 1114 14.13 -21.80 23.10
N ASP A 1115 13.66 -22.96 23.57
CA ASP A 1115 13.42 -24.13 22.72
C ASP A 1115 12.19 -23.91 21.83
N MET A 1116 11.14 -23.27 22.37
CA MET A 1116 9.93 -22.92 21.61
C MET A 1116 10.30 -22.11 20.37
N LEU A 1117 10.92 -20.94 20.55
CA LEU A 1117 11.27 -20.04 19.44
C LEU A 1117 12.42 -20.60 18.59
N GLY A 1118 13.41 -21.25 19.20
CA GLY A 1118 14.55 -21.86 18.51
C GLY A 1118 14.17 -22.97 17.54
N ASN A 1119 13.18 -23.79 17.90
CA ASN A 1119 12.66 -24.83 17.02
C ASN A 1119 11.96 -24.24 15.78
N ILE A 1120 11.22 -23.13 15.95
CA ILE A 1120 10.61 -22.42 14.82
C ILE A 1120 11.69 -21.79 13.94
N GLU A 1121 12.65 -21.05 14.52
CA GLU A 1121 13.74 -20.42 13.77
C GLU A 1121 14.51 -21.45 12.94
N THR A 1122 14.89 -22.57 13.54
CA THR A 1122 15.65 -23.64 12.86
C THR A 1122 14.85 -24.25 11.71
N SER A 1123 13.56 -24.53 11.93
CA SER A 1123 12.70 -25.11 10.90
C SER A 1123 12.45 -24.14 9.74
N LEU A 1124 12.22 -22.85 10.04
CA LEU A 1124 12.08 -21.82 9.01
C LEU A 1124 13.38 -21.64 8.22
N ALA A 1125 14.54 -21.58 8.89
CA ALA A 1125 15.83 -21.46 8.22
C ALA A 1125 16.09 -22.66 7.30
N LYS A 1126 15.76 -23.88 7.73
CA LYS A 1126 15.84 -25.08 6.90
C LYS A 1126 14.95 -24.99 5.66
N LYS A 1127 13.68 -24.57 5.79
CA LYS A 1127 12.78 -24.41 4.64
C LYS A 1127 13.32 -23.39 3.63
N ILE A 1128 13.87 -22.27 4.11
CA ILE A 1128 14.51 -21.25 3.25
C ILE A 1128 15.73 -21.83 2.55
N LEU A 1129 16.57 -22.60 3.25
CA LEU A 1129 17.74 -23.29 2.68
C LEU A 1129 17.31 -24.25 1.57
N ASP A 1130 16.29 -25.06 1.82
CA ASP A 1130 15.78 -26.05 0.88
C ASP A 1130 15.17 -25.37 -0.36
N GLU A 1131 14.35 -24.32 -0.19
CA GLU A 1131 13.66 -23.64 -1.30
C GLU A 1131 14.57 -22.72 -2.13
N TYR A 1132 15.44 -21.94 -1.49
CA TYR A 1132 16.19 -20.87 -2.17
C TYR A 1132 17.69 -21.14 -2.35
N TYR A 1133 18.25 -22.15 -1.67
CA TYR A 1133 19.67 -22.49 -1.70
C TYR A 1133 19.92 -23.98 -2.04
N GLY A 1134 18.88 -24.74 -2.40
CA GLY A 1134 18.99 -26.15 -2.83
C GLY A 1134 19.56 -27.08 -1.75
N GLY A 1135 19.45 -26.72 -0.47
CA GLY A 1135 20.04 -27.48 0.64
C GLY A 1135 21.54 -27.23 0.86
N ASP A 1136 22.19 -26.36 0.07
CA ASP A 1136 23.64 -26.11 0.14
C ASP A 1136 23.99 -24.89 1.00
N GLU A 1137 24.45 -25.14 2.22
CA GLU A 1137 24.90 -24.09 3.16
C GLU A 1137 26.10 -23.27 2.68
N SER A 1138 26.90 -23.77 1.73
CA SER A 1138 28.09 -23.07 1.23
C SER A 1138 27.73 -21.88 0.33
N SER A 1139 26.50 -21.89 -0.22
CA SER A 1139 25.96 -20.81 -1.05
C SER A 1139 25.40 -19.62 -0.24
N ILE A 1140 25.36 -19.74 1.10
CA ILE A 1140 24.88 -18.68 1.99
C ILE A 1140 25.92 -17.54 2.05
N PRO A 1141 25.54 -16.29 1.73
CA PRO A 1141 26.45 -15.14 1.81
C PRO A 1141 26.90 -14.86 3.25
N SER A 1142 28.09 -14.30 3.40
CA SER A 1142 28.65 -13.93 4.72
C SER A 1142 28.71 -12.42 4.91
N ILE A 1143 28.40 -11.96 6.13
CA ILE A 1143 28.54 -10.56 6.59
C ILE A 1143 29.17 -10.54 7.98
N ASP A 1144 29.75 -9.42 8.42
CA ASP A 1144 30.36 -9.37 9.75
C ASP A 1144 29.31 -9.43 10.87
N TYR A 1145 28.22 -8.66 10.74
CA TYR A 1145 27.12 -8.57 11.71
C TYR A 1145 25.79 -8.23 11.03
N LEU A 1146 24.67 -8.63 11.66
CA LEU A 1146 23.31 -8.36 11.16
C LEU A 1146 22.86 -6.94 11.52
N ALA A 1147 22.59 -6.11 10.50
CA ALA A 1147 22.11 -4.74 10.66
C ALA A 1147 21.35 -4.26 9.41
N PRO A 1148 20.64 -3.12 9.46
CA PRO A 1148 20.07 -2.49 8.27
C PRO A 1148 21.16 -2.27 7.22
N SER A 1149 20.81 -2.47 5.95
CA SER A 1149 21.73 -2.20 4.85
C SER A 1149 22.16 -0.72 4.89
N PRO A 1150 23.46 -0.41 4.74
CA PRO A 1150 23.94 0.96 4.66
C PRO A 1150 23.22 1.76 3.58
N SER A 1151 22.97 3.03 3.84
CA SER A 1151 22.52 3.97 2.82
C SER A 1151 23.57 4.06 1.71
N PRO A 1152 23.19 4.06 0.42
CA PRO A 1152 24.14 4.35 -0.65
C PRO A 1152 24.73 5.74 -0.45
N ALA A 1153 26.05 5.88 -0.55
CA ALA A 1153 26.69 7.18 -0.53
C ALA A 1153 26.28 7.99 -1.76
N ASP A 1154 25.97 9.29 -1.59
CA ASP A 1154 25.67 10.20 -2.70
C ASP A 1154 26.94 10.37 -3.56
N PRO A 1155 26.95 9.89 -4.82
CA PRO A 1155 28.14 9.95 -5.67
C PRO A 1155 28.54 11.38 -6.03
N THR A 1156 27.64 12.35 -5.87
CA THR A 1156 27.88 13.78 -6.17
C THR A 1156 28.32 14.57 -4.94
N LEU A 1157 28.26 13.99 -3.74
CA LEU A 1157 28.56 14.66 -2.46
C LEU A 1157 29.91 15.38 -2.48
N LEU A 1158 30.95 14.72 -2.99
CA LEU A 1158 32.30 15.27 -3.01
C LEU A 1158 32.40 16.45 -3.97
N ALA A 1159 31.78 16.35 -5.15
CA ALA A 1159 31.78 17.39 -6.16
C ALA A 1159 30.99 18.63 -5.70
N ARG A 1160 29.77 18.44 -5.16
CA ARG A 1160 28.92 19.55 -4.64
C ARG A 1160 29.55 20.27 -3.45
N SER A 1161 30.33 19.53 -2.65
CA SER A 1161 30.99 20.06 -1.44
C SER A 1161 32.41 20.57 -1.71
N HIS A 1162 32.90 20.48 -2.95
CA HIS A 1162 34.29 20.76 -3.34
C HIS A 1162 35.34 20.07 -2.44
N ILE A 1163 35.08 18.81 -2.08
CA ILE A 1163 36.02 17.97 -1.33
C ILE A 1163 36.97 17.32 -2.33
N THR A 1164 38.27 17.56 -2.17
CA THR A 1164 39.27 16.92 -3.04
C THR A 1164 39.46 15.46 -2.61
N HIS A 1165 39.37 14.53 -3.55
CA HIS A 1165 39.54 13.09 -3.32
C HIS A 1165 40.69 12.55 -4.18
N ALA A 1166 41.66 11.92 -3.54
CA ALA A 1166 42.77 11.22 -4.18
C ALA A 1166 42.82 9.77 -3.71
N VAL A 1167 43.28 8.85 -4.57
CA VAL A 1167 43.46 7.43 -4.24
C VAL A 1167 44.90 7.04 -4.53
N GLU A 1168 45.57 6.46 -3.53
CA GLU A 1168 46.93 5.94 -3.63
C GLU A 1168 46.91 4.42 -3.45
N SER A 1169 47.62 3.68 -4.31
CA SER A 1169 47.79 2.23 -4.11
C SER A 1169 48.81 1.95 -3.02
N THR A 1170 48.48 1.05 -2.10
CA THR A 1170 49.37 0.62 -1.02
C THR A 1170 50.28 -0.52 -1.49
N SER A 1171 51.47 -0.65 -0.88
CA SER A 1171 52.45 -1.69 -1.21
C SER A 1171 51.95 -3.13 -1.01
N ALA A 1172 50.85 -3.32 -0.27
CA ALA A 1172 50.20 -4.60 -0.01
C ALA A 1172 49.01 -4.88 -0.96
N GLY A 1173 48.80 -4.04 -1.98
CA GLY A 1173 47.72 -4.21 -2.98
C GLY A 1173 46.34 -3.71 -2.54
N GLY A 1174 46.26 -2.94 -1.44
CA GLY A 1174 45.05 -2.20 -1.05
C GLY A 1174 45.06 -0.75 -1.52
N GLU A 1175 44.04 0.02 -1.16
CA GLU A 1175 43.86 1.42 -1.57
C GLU A 1175 43.88 2.38 -0.37
N LYS A 1176 44.39 3.59 -0.55
CA LYS A 1176 44.36 4.67 0.43
C LYS A 1176 43.61 5.86 -0.17
N HIS A 1177 42.41 6.12 0.34
CA HIS A 1177 41.58 7.26 -0.05
C HIS A 1177 41.94 8.46 0.82
N ILE A 1178 42.25 9.60 0.21
CA ILE A 1178 42.61 10.84 0.88
C ILE A 1178 41.58 11.89 0.51
N TYR A 1179 40.86 12.40 1.52
CA TYR A 1179 39.85 13.44 1.39
C TYR A 1179 40.35 14.72 2.03
N THR A 1180 40.26 15.85 1.32
CA THR A 1180 40.63 17.18 1.84
C THR A 1180 39.43 18.12 1.75
N ILE A 1181 38.95 18.58 2.91
CA ILE A 1181 37.74 19.39 3.05
C ILE A 1181 38.12 20.88 3.07
N ASN A 1182 38.13 21.49 1.88
CA ASN A 1182 38.39 22.93 1.73
C ASN A 1182 37.15 23.73 1.24
N GLY A 1183 36.09 23.04 0.83
CA GLY A 1183 34.85 23.63 0.31
C GLY A 1183 33.73 23.73 1.33
N VAL A 1184 32.48 23.66 0.86
CA VAL A 1184 31.27 23.70 1.69
C VAL A 1184 31.18 22.43 2.55
N LEU A 1185 30.84 22.57 3.83
CA LEU A 1185 30.73 21.42 4.73
C LEU A 1185 29.50 20.56 4.37
N PRO A 1186 29.68 19.26 4.09
CA PRO A 1186 28.54 18.37 3.88
C PRO A 1186 27.77 18.13 5.18
N PRO A 1187 26.49 17.70 5.10
CA PRO A 1187 25.79 17.16 6.26
C PRO A 1187 26.60 16.04 6.91
N THR A 1188 26.67 16.04 8.25
CA THR A 1188 27.50 15.08 8.99
C THR A 1188 27.10 13.62 8.73
N GLY A 1189 25.80 13.34 8.54
CA GLY A 1189 25.32 12.01 8.20
C GLY A 1189 25.91 11.51 6.87
N ASP A 1190 25.64 12.24 5.79
CA ASP A 1190 26.14 11.95 4.43
C ASP A 1190 27.65 11.75 4.39
N TRP A 1191 28.39 12.59 5.13
CA TRP A 1191 29.85 12.49 5.24
C TRP A 1191 30.29 11.20 5.92
N LEU A 1192 29.69 10.87 7.06
CA LEU A 1192 30.01 9.64 7.78
C LEU A 1192 29.64 8.40 6.98
N ASP A 1193 28.50 8.40 6.29
CA ASP A 1193 28.08 7.29 5.43
C ASP A 1193 29.06 7.08 4.25
N THR A 1194 29.59 8.18 3.69
CA THR A 1194 30.63 8.13 2.65
C THR A 1194 31.93 7.50 3.15
N LEU A 1195 32.37 7.86 4.37
CA LEU A 1195 33.57 7.27 4.98
C LEU A 1195 33.39 5.81 5.39
N ALA A 1196 32.19 5.48 5.85
CA ALA A 1196 31.88 4.18 6.42
C ALA A 1196 31.74 3.09 5.34
N GLY A 1197 31.20 3.47 4.18
CA GLY A 1197 31.13 2.66 2.98
C GLY A 1197 29.97 1.66 2.95
N PRO A 1198 29.79 0.93 1.83
CA PRO A 1198 28.61 0.09 1.62
C PRO A 1198 28.69 -1.28 2.32
N LYS A 1199 29.86 -1.70 2.80
CA LYS A 1199 30.08 -3.01 3.42
C LYS A 1199 29.86 -2.94 4.93
N LEU A 1200 29.07 -3.86 5.47
CA LEU A 1200 28.89 -4.03 6.92
C LEU A 1200 30.19 -4.58 7.55
N GLY A 1201 31.09 -3.68 7.92
CA GLY A 1201 32.32 -3.99 8.67
C GLY A 1201 32.48 -3.12 9.91
N TRP A 1202 33.62 -3.22 10.59
CA TRP A 1202 33.85 -2.50 11.86
C TRP A 1202 33.69 -0.98 11.73
N LEU A 1203 34.17 -0.38 10.63
CA LEU A 1203 34.06 1.07 10.40
C LEU A 1203 32.59 1.48 10.20
N GLN A 1204 31.83 0.68 9.45
CA GLN A 1204 30.39 0.88 9.29
C GLN A 1204 29.67 0.83 10.64
N ALA A 1205 29.95 -0.17 11.47
CA ALA A 1205 29.37 -0.26 12.81
C ALA A 1205 29.75 0.94 13.70
N PHE A 1206 31.00 1.40 13.58
CA PHE A 1206 31.55 2.48 14.39
C PHE A 1206 30.96 3.85 14.03
N LEU A 1207 30.72 4.10 12.74
CA LEU A 1207 30.24 5.39 12.24
C LEU A 1207 28.71 5.49 12.12
N SER A 1208 28.02 4.39 11.79
CA SER A 1208 26.56 4.45 11.58
C SER A 1208 25.75 4.43 12.88
N ASN A 1209 26.23 3.73 13.92
CA ASN A 1209 25.49 3.56 15.17
C ASN A 1209 25.21 4.89 15.90
N VAL A 1210 23.97 5.07 16.34
CA VAL A 1210 23.53 6.27 17.09
C VAL A 1210 24.09 6.29 18.52
N SER A 1211 24.30 5.12 19.12
CA SER A 1211 24.81 4.98 20.49
C SER A 1211 25.84 3.86 20.59
N ILE A 1212 26.75 3.97 21.55
CA ILE A 1212 27.74 2.95 21.91
C ILE A 1212 27.51 2.48 23.35
N GLN A 1213 27.94 1.26 23.65
CA GLN A 1213 27.84 0.71 25.00
C GLN A 1213 29.06 1.13 25.84
N HIS A 1214 28.82 1.60 27.06
CA HIS A 1214 29.82 1.93 28.08
C HIS A 1214 29.44 1.21 29.37
N GLY A 1215 30.05 0.04 29.60
CA GLY A 1215 29.57 -0.88 30.63
C GLY A 1215 28.12 -1.29 30.37
N ASP A 1216 27.25 -1.10 31.36
CA ASP A 1216 25.81 -1.38 31.25
C ASP A 1216 24.99 -0.22 30.68
N GLN A 1217 25.63 0.92 30.36
CA GLN A 1217 24.97 2.12 29.86
C GLN A 1217 25.09 2.26 28.34
N SER A 1218 24.06 2.79 27.71
CA SER A 1218 24.04 3.17 26.29
C SER A 1218 24.22 4.68 26.17
N ILE A 1219 25.37 5.15 25.67
CA ILE A 1219 25.66 6.59 25.52
C ILE A 1219 25.62 7.02 24.04
N PRO A 1220 25.31 8.29 23.72
CA PRO A 1220 25.41 8.80 22.35
C PRO A 1220 26.80 8.57 21.76
N ASN A 1221 26.89 8.19 20.49
CA ASN A 1221 28.16 7.87 19.85
C ASN A 1221 29.08 9.11 19.76
N PRO A 1222 30.13 9.22 20.58
CA PRO A 1222 30.97 10.42 20.64
C PRO A 1222 31.83 10.59 19.38
N VAL A 1223 32.07 9.50 18.65
CA VAL A 1223 32.90 9.45 17.44
C VAL A 1223 32.29 10.30 16.33
N LYS A 1224 30.95 10.30 16.21
CA LYS A 1224 30.24 11.11 15.22
C LYS A 1224 30.57 12.60 15.34
N ARG A 1225 30.78 13.09 16.58
CA ARG A 1225 31.18 14.47 16.85
C ARG A 1225 32.65 14.73 16.54
N VAL A 1226 33.51 13.74 16.74
CA VAL A 1226 34.95 13.84 16.43
C VAL A 1226 35.18 13.86 14.92
N LEU A 1227 34.43 13.06 14.18
CA LEU A 1227 34.56 12.90 12.72
C LEU A 1227 33.59 13.78 11.91
N ALA A 1228 32.88 14.70 12.57
CA ALA A 1228 32.08 15.69 11.89
C ALA A 1228 32.97 16.53 10.96
N PRO A 1229 32.52 16.82 9.72
CA PRO A 1229 33.33 17.50 8.72
C PRO A 1229 33.66 18.93 9.19
N ARG A 1230 34.94 19.32 9.08
CA ARG A 1230 35.43 20.67 9.41
C ARG A 1230 36.29 21.23 8.28
N HIS A 1231 36.36 22.56 8.18
CA HIS A 1231 37.24 23.20 7.21
C HIS A 1231 38.71 22.90 7.52
N GLY A 1232 39.50 22.65 6.47
CA GLY A 1232 40.92 22.32 6.59
C GLY A 1232 41.19 20.91 7.16
N GLN A 1233 40.16 20.09 7.30
CA GLN A 1233 40.30 18.69 7.73
C GLN A 1233 40.75 17.82 6.56
N ARG A 1234 41.73 16.94 6.81
CA ARG A 1234 42.18 15.89 5.90
C ARG A 1234 41.87 14.53 6.52
N VAL A 1235 41.19 13.67 5.79
CA VAL A 1235 40.82 12.32 6.23
C VAL A 1235 41.45 11.29 5.30
N GLU A 1236 42.10 10.28 5.86
CA GLU A 1236 42.74 9.20 5.11
C GLU A 1236 42.13 7.85 5.51
N LEU A 1237 41.51 7.17 4.56
CA LEU A 1237 40.93 5.84 4.73
C LEU A 1237 41.78 4.81 3.99
N SER A 1238 42.41 3.90 4.73
CA SER A 1238 43.17 2.79 4.17
C SER A 1238 42.31 1.53 4.09
N LEU A 1239 42.20 0.94 2.92
CA LEU A 1239 41.48 -0.30 2.62
C LEU A 1239 42.48 -1.41 2.27
N ASN A 1240 42.16 -2.66 2.62
CA ASN A 1240 42.92 -3.82 2.15
C ASN A 1240 42.55 -4.20 0.71
N LYS A 1241 43.20 -5.23 0.16
CA LYS A 1241 42.94 -5.77 -1.19
C LYS A 1241 41.48 -6.21 -1.43
N ASP A 1242 40.75 -6.56 -0.37
CA ASP A 1242 39.36 -7.02 -0.41
C ASP A 1242 38.37 -5.86 -0.18
N GLY A 1243 38.89 -4.62 -0.11
CA GLY A 1243 38.11 -3.39 0.13
C GLY A 1243 37.58 -3.26 1.56
N GLN A 1244 38.17 -3.97 2.53
CA GLN A 1244 37.82 -3.81 3.95
C GLN A 1244 38.64 -2.69 4.60
N PRO A 1245 38.03 -1.87 5.47
CA PRO A 1245 38.73 -0.78 6.15
C PRO A 1245 39.79 -1.32 7.11
N LEU A 1246 41.02 -0.82 7.00
CA LEU A 1246 42.14 -1.12 7.90
C LEU A 1246 42.35 -0.02 8.94
N LYS A 1247 42.27 1.24 8.49
CA LYS A 1247 42.59 2.42 9.33
C LYS A 1247 41.91 3.67 8.79
N LEU A 1248 41.46 4.54 9.69
CA LEU A 1248 40.99 5.90 9.40
C LEU A 1248 41.85 6.91 10.18
N ASP A 1249 42.60 7.74 9.47
CA ASP A 1249 43.38 8.84 10.05
C ASP A 1249 42.70 10.18 9.77
N VAL A 1250 42.67 11.06 10.76
CA VAL A 1250 42.09 12.40 10.62
C VAL A 1250 43.09 13.44 11.09
N PHE A 1251 43.35 14.41 10.23
CA PHE A 1251 44.33 15.48 10.41
C PHE A 1251 43.66 16.84 10.31
N GLY A 1252 44.04 17.78 11.19
CA GLY A 1252 43.48 19.14 11.19
C GLY A 1252 42.06 19.24 11.81
N GLY A 1253 41.60 20.48 12.00
CA GLY A 1253 40.30 20.80 12.61
C GLY A 1253 40.41 21.42 14.01
N LEU A 1254 40.97 22.63 14.11
CA LEU A 1254 40.69 23.54 15.23
C LEU A 1254 39.33 24.19 15.01
#